data_AF-A0A194PW78-F1
#
_entry.id   AF-A0A194PW78-F1
#
_cell.length_a   1.000
_cell.length_b   1.000
_cell.length_c   1.000
_cell.angle_alpha   90.00
_cell.angle_beta   90.00
_cell.angle_gamma   90.00
#
_symmetry.space_group_name_H-M   'P 1'
#
loop_
_entity.id
_entity.type
_entity.pdbx_description
1 polymer ?
#
loop_
_entity_poly.entity_id
_entity_poly.type
_entity_poly.pdbx_seq_one_letter_code
_entity_poly.pdbx_strand_id
1 'polypeptide(L)'
;MIFTSCWVVYMLRVNMSLNLIAMVPPTPRNVSVQSQCGSNDDIMVNKSIHNEDIAEIREAPRQDNGRAQFNWSTDQQAMILGAYFWCYPITSLVGGMAAERWGPRYVVLITSLASAILTALGPVAARFDYIALIVTRFFLGFAGGFIYPALHVLVARWAPPAEKGKFVSAMMGGTLGTVVTWSLTGPLLEKFGWASAFYVPAALTIVWCAFWWYLVADTPNEHPRISDQERKYILDALGDRVTNAKGLPPFKSIVTSFPFLAMTVLHYGNLWGLYFIMTVGPKFVSSVLGFELSAAGIISALPYLARLFSATIFGAVGDCILSKKLMTTTAIRKFFCLFSHILPGVLLILLVYTGCSTALSVTMITMSMGFNGAATLTNLQNHQDLAPNFAGTLYGIANFVGSTAGFFTPMITAYFTRSGASKRPARFAEIAQPFLHIDIRNSRSNSFDQWRPVFFVGASVYIISAVFFIAFGTGNIQPWNFVDDDKEKDKSKPNDNKEMNEMTIKNENYRERYFLIYVVRYNLSVHLVDMVQMSKREIERITLKSGRNDSIRKVFDSRKGTILDVMFWDEIKMAQLFSAYHIGYCVCFPIFHNIGDRIGPTWVVGIAGMVSGILNCLTPASAYHHFWSFYLVRVIKGFCAGAMLPSMVQVLRHWVPPFERNHFMWAYCGITTGTCSTFLICAAVHFYSRWPVGFYVCGTMQILWSIAWVFTVSDSPRKHPCISDEELEYLNNTICNVFTIKISYNPITK
;
A
#
# COMPACT_ATOMS: atom_id res chain seq x y z
N MET A 1 -1.67 -21.86 -15.55
CA MET A 1 -2.65 -20.83 -15.10
C MET A 1 -2.07 -19.76 -14.18
N ILE A 2 -1.21 -20.07 -13.19
CA ILE A 2 -0.57 -19.04 -12.32
C ILE A 2 0.16 -17.97 -13.14
N PHE A 3 0.94 -18.40 -14.15
CA PHE A 3 1.65 -17.49 -15.06
C PHE A 3 0.69 -16.55 -15.81
N THR A 4 -0.35 -17.09 -16.42
CA THR A 4 -1.33 -16.28 -17.18
C THR A 4 -2.17 -15.39 -16.27
N SER A 5 -2.40 -15.77 -15.01
CA SER A 5 -3.01 -14.89 -13.99
C SER A 5 -2.17 -13.65 -13.72
N CYS A 6 -0.87 -13.84 -13.46
CA CYS A 6 0.04 -12.71 -13.23
C CYS A 6 0.12 -11.80 -14.47
N TRP A 7 0.11 -12.38 -15.67
CA TRP A 7 0.05 -11.64 -16.93
C TRP A 7 -1.18 -10.73 -16.98
N VAL A 8 -2.40 -11.28 -16.91
CA VAL A 8 -3.61 -10.45 -17.11
C VAL A 8 -3.75 -9.35 -16.05
N VAL A 9 -3.32 -9.62 -14.81
CA VAL A 9 -3.32 -8.62 -13.74
C VAL A 9 -2.39 -7.45 -14.06
N TYR A 10 -1.17 -7.74 -14.53
CA TYR A 10 -0.24 -6.69 -14.92
C TYR A 10 -0.71 -5.96 -16.16
N MET A 11 -1.38 -6.64 -17.09
CA MET A 11 -1.96 -6.00 -18.28
C MET A 11 -2.98 -4.91 -17.91
N LEU A 12 -3.84 -5.16 -16.91
CA LEU A 12 -4.78 -4.15 -16.39
C LEU A 12 -4.09 -3.04 -15.56
N ARG A 13 -2.95 -3.35 -14.94
CA ARG A 13 -2.18 -2.41 -14.10
C ARG A 13 -1.39 -1.40 -14.94
N VAL A 14 -0.66 -1.87 -15.95
CA VAL A 14 0.34 -1.06 -16.65
C VAL A 14 -0.21 -0.27 -17.83
N ASN A 15 -1.44 -0.53 -18.25
CA ASN A 15 -2.03 0.15 -19.41
C ASN A 15 -2.08 1.68 -19.22
N MET A 16 -2.25 2.17 -17.99
CA MET A 16 -2.41 3.59 -17.70
C MET A 16 -1.15 4.41 -17.99
N SER A 17 0.06 3.87 -17.81
CA SER A 17 1.29 4.67 -17.92
C SER A 17 1.61 5.11 -19.34
N LEU A 18 1.32 4.28 -20.34
CA LEU A 18 1.42 4.64 -21.75
C LEU A 18 0.17 5.41 -22.21
N ASN A 19 -1.03 5.00 -21.76
CA ASN A 19 -2.28 5.62 -22.18
C ASN A 19 -2.40 7.09 -21.72
N LEU A 20 -1.89 7.41 -20.53
CA LEU A 20 -1.90 8.78 -20.01
C LEU A 20 -1.16 9.77 -20.92
N ILE A 21 -0.14 9.32 -21.66
CA ILE A 21 0.62 10.14 -22.61
C ILE A 21 -0.26 10.51 -23.82
N ALA A 22 -1.13 9.61 -24.28
CA ALA A 22 -2.10 9.90 -25.34
C ALA A 22 -3.29 10.75 -24.86
N MET A 23 -3.66 10.64 -23.59
CA MET A 23 -4.85 11.31 -23.04
C MET A 23 -4.64 12.82 -22.79
N VAL A 24 -3.41 13.26 -22.58
CA VAL A 24 -3.07 14.64 -22.19
C VAL A 24 -2.17 15.28 -23.25
N PRO A 25 -2.49 16.49 -23.75
CA PRO A 25 -1.65 17.17 -24.71
C PRO A 25 -0.31 17.59 -24.08
N PRO A 26 0.78 17.65 -24.87
CA PRO A 26 2.01 18.29 -24.42
C PRO A 26 1.73 19.77 -24.09
N THR A 27 2.35 20.28 -23.02
CA THR A 27 2.13 21.66 -22.53
C THR A 27 2.25 22.69 -23.66
N PRO A 28 1.20 23.47 -23.97
CA PRO A 28 1.29 24.50 -25.00
C PRO A 28 1.98 25.74 -24.43
N ARG A 29 3.14 26.08 -24.98
CA ARG A 29 3.69 27.44 -25.00
C ARG A 29 4.30 27.67 -26.38
N ASN A 30 4.32 28.92 -26.83
CA ASN A 30 4.81 29.42 -28.13
C ASN A 30 6.32 29.22 -28.39
N VAL A 31 6.89 28.12 -27.89
CA VAL A 31 8.24 27.66 -28.20
C VAL A 31 8.07 26.20 -28.59
N SER A 32 8.43 25.86 -29.82
CA SER A 32 8.46 24.50 -30.33
C SER A 32 9.14 23.58 -29.30
N VAL A 33 8.35 22.79 -28.56
CA VAL A 33 8.88 21.79 -27.62
C VAL A 33 9.37 20.61 -28.45
N GLN A 34 10.55 20.79 -29.03
CA GLN A 34 11.37 19.74 -29.62
C GLN A 34 11.88 18.84 -28.49
N SER A 35 11.90 17.53 -28.71
CA SER A 35 12.69 16.63 -27.86
C SER A 35 14.14 17.11 -27.87
N GLN A 36 14.83 17.00 -26.73
CA GLN A 36 16.25 17.42 -26.69
C GLN A 36 17.12 16.69 -27.69
N CYS A 37 16.70 15.49 -28.11
CA CYS A 37 17.39 14.65 -29.08
C CYS A 37 16.75 14.70 -30.48
N GLY A 38 15.83 15.63 -30.75
CA GLY A 38 15.28 15.84 -32.08
C GLY A 38 16.38 16.29 -33.04
N SER A 39 16.64 15.49 -34.08
CA SER A 39 17.76 15.60 -35.02
C SER A 39 18.13 17.05 -35.37
N ASN A 40 19.34 17.45 -34.96
CA ASN A 40 20.00 18.68 -35.38
C ASN A 40 21.54 18.56 -35.41
N ASP A 41 22.06 17.34 -35.59
CA ASP A 41 23.46 17.07 -35.95
C ASP A 41 23.35 16.15 -37.19
N ASP A 42 23.60 16.53 -38.45
CA ASP A 42 24.72 17.29 -38.99
C ASP A 42 24.30 18.26 -40.13
N ILE A 43 24.08 19.55 -39.87
CA ILE A 43 24.34 20.59 -40.89
C ILE A 43 24.92 21.81 -40.18
N MET A 44 26.22 22.01 -40.32
CA MET A 44 26.81 23.35 -40.19
C MET A 44 26.12 24.24 -41.23
N VAL A 45 25.16 25.06 -40.79
CA VAL A 45 24.52 26.07 -41.64
C VAL A 45 25.55 27.15 -41.93
N ASN A 46 26.31 26.93 -43.02
CA ASN A 46 26.96 28.01 -43.72
C ASN A 46 25.84 28.84 -44.36
N LYS A 47 25.70 30.09 -43.90
CA LYS A 47 24.75 31.06 -44.47
C LYS A 47 25.12 31.33 -45.91
N SER A 48 24.48 30.66 -46.86
CA SER A 48 24.32 31.16 -48.22
C SER A 48 23.50 30.21 -49.08
N ILE A 49 22.40 30.76 -49.62
CA ILE A 49 21.89 30.52 -50.98
C ILE A 49 20.82 29.43 -51.19
N HIS A 50 19.72 29.94 -51.76
CA HIS A 50 18.64 29.36 -52.55
C HIS A 50 17.53 28.49 -51.91
N ASN A 51 16.33 29.09 -51.98
CA ASN A 51 15.05 28.42 -52.17
C ASN A 51 15.18 27.28 -53.18
N GLU A 52 15.00 26.05 -52.72
CA GLU A 52 14.15 25.02 -53.31
C GLU A 52 14.09 23.85 -52.32
N ASP A 53 12.89 23.28 -52.17
CA ASP A 53 12.50 22.21 -51.25
C ASP A 53 12.67 22.51 -49.75
N ILE A 54 11.63 23.10 -49.17
CA ILE A 54 11.32 22.97 -47.74
C ILE A 54 11.16 21.47 -47.48
N ALA A 55 12.25 20.81 -47.09
CA ALA A 55 12.19 19.50 -46.47
C ALA A 55 11.19 19.62 -45.31
N GLU A 56 10.05 18.95 -45.44
CA GLU A 56 9.07 18.82 -44.37
C GLU A 56 9.83 18.45 -43.11
N ILE A 57 9.88 19.40 -42.18
CA ILE A 57 10.25 19.17 -40.80
C ILE A 57 9.32 18.04 -40.37
N ARG A 58 9.85 16.82 -40.21
CA ARG A 58 9.12 15.70 -39.62
C ARG A 58 8.81 16.08 -38.18
N GLU A 59 7.76 16.86 -38.01
CA GLU A 59 7.02 16.93 -36.77
C GLU A 59 6.68 15.49 -36.42
N ALA A 60 7.12 15.02 -35.25
CA ALA A 60 6.67 13.74 -34.74
C ALA A 60 5.13 13.72 -34.90
N PRO A 61 4.52 12.73 -35.56
CA PRO A 61 3.08 12.59 -35.71
C PRO A 61 2.49 12.38 -34.31
N ARG A 62 2.36 13.48 -33.58
CA ARG A 62 1.56 13.62 -32.38
C ARG A 62 0.13 13.62 -32.89
N GLN A 63 -0.70 12.80 -32.26
CA GLN A 63 -2.07 12.53 -32.67
C GLN A 63 -2.74 13.78 -33.25
N ASP A 64 -3.32 13.60 -34.44
CA ASP A 64 -4.13 14.54 -35.19
C ASP A 64 -4.93 15.48 -34.26
N ASN A 65 -5.01 16.76 -34.64
CA ASN A 65 -5.35 17.97 -33.86
C ASN A 65 -6.74 17.99 -33.15
N GLY A 66 -7.31 16.85 -32.78
CA GLY A 66 -8.56 16.70 -32.04
C GLY A 66 -8.65 15.47 -31.11
N ARG A 67 -7.55 14.75 -30.81
CA ARG A 67 -7.59 13.50 -30.00
C ARG A 67 -7.04 13.59 -28.57
N ALA A 68 -6.20 14.56 -28.25
CA ALA A 68 -5.81 14.83 -26.86
C ALA A 68 -6.95 15.58 -26.14
N GLN A 69 -7.71 14.87 -25.30
CA GLN A 69 -8.99 15.39 -24.78
C GLN A 69 -8.86 16.14 -23.46
N PHE A 70 -7.83 15.89 -22.65
CA PHE A 70 -7.84 16.28 -21.25
C PHE A 70 -6.67 17.17 -20.85
N ASN A 71 -6.97 18.38 -20.37
CA ASN A 71 -5.96 19.32 -19.88
C ASN A 71 -5.59 19.05 -18.40
N TRP A 72 -4.93 17.91 -18.15
CA TRP A 72 -4.50 17.51 -16.81
C TRP A 72 -3.07 17.96 -16.48
N SER A 73 -2.91 18.59 -15.33
CA SER A 73 -1.60 18.96 -14.77
C SER A 73 -0.72 17.73 -14.46
N THR A 74 0.60 17.94 -14.39
CA THR A 74 1.56 16.89 -14.01
C THR A 74 1.24 16.26 -12.64
N ASP A 75 0.70 17.05 -11.71
CA ASP A 75 0.28 16.59 -10.39
C ASP A 75 -0.96 15.67 -10.50
N GLN A 76 -1.96 16.05 -11.31
CA GLN A 76 -3.14 15.22 -11.58
C GLN A 76 -2.78 13.90 -12.26
N GLN A 77 -1.88 13.95 -13.25
CA GLN A 77 -1.34 12.76 -13.92
C GLN A 77 -0.70 11.79 -12.92
N ALA A 78 0.13 12.30 -12.00
CA ALA A 78 0.77 11.50 -10.96
C ALA A 78 -0.24 10.91 -9.95
N MET A 79 -1.29 11.66 -9.59
CA MET A 79 -2.37 11.14 -8.74
C MET A 79 -3.11 9.99 -9.43
N ILE A 80 -3.43 10.10 -10.72
CA ILE A 80 -4.10 9.03 -11.47
C ILE A 80 -3.24 7.77 -11.55
N LEU A 81 -1.93 7.92 -11.81
CA LEU A 81 -0.96 6.81 -11.81
C LEU A 81 -0.83 6.15 -10.43
N GLY A 82 -0.74 6.96 -9.38
CA GLY A 82 -0.58 6.50 -8.00
C GLY A 82 -1.85 5.89 -7.39
N ALA A 83 -3.04 6.27 -7.87
CA ALA A 83 -4.33 5.86 -7.30
C ALA A 83 -4.54 4.34 -7.25
N TYR A 84 -4.03 3.60 -8.25
CA TYR A 84 -4.04 2.13 -8.23
C TYR A 84 -3.36 1.58 -6.97
N PHE A 85 -2.27 2.21 -6.56
CA PHE A 85 -1.54 1.71 -5.43
C PHE A 85 -2.27 2.02 -4.11
N TRP A 86 -3.19 3.00 -4.02
CA TRP A 86 -3.57 3.59 -2.71
C TRP A 86 -4.19 2.56 -1.77
N CYS A 87 -4.94 1.62 -2.35
CA CYS A 87 -5.55 0.52 -1.61
C CYS A 87 -4.80 -0.82 -1.76
N TYR A 88 -4.02 -0.98 -2.83
CA TYR A 88 -3.34 -2.23 -3.18
C TYR A 88 -2.55 -2.85 -2.01
N PRO A 89 -1.64 -2.13 -1.29
CA PRO A 89 -0.94 -2.64 -0.13
C PRO A 89 -1.88 -3.23 0.93
N ILE A 90 -2.93 -2.50 1.29
CA ILE A 90 -3.86 -2.87 2.37
C ILE A 90 -4.55 -4.19 2.01
N THR A 91 -5.03 -4.28 0.77
CA THR A 91 -5.66 -5.50 0.27
C THR A 91 -4.69 -6.68 0.14
N SER A 92 -3.39 -6.42 -0.09
CA SER A 92 -2.37 -7.48 -0.09
C SER A 92 -2.10 -8.08 1.29
N LEU A 93 -2.34 -7.35 2.39
CA LEU A 93 -2.24 -7.92 3.75
C LEU A 93 -3.35 -8.94 4.01
N VAL A 94 -4.58 -8.62 3.58
CA VAL A 94 -5.75 -9.46 3.82
C VAL A 94 -5.98 -10.52 2.74
N GLY A 95 -5.34 -10.37 1.58
CA GLY A 95 -5.55 -11.25 0.42
C GLY A 95 -5.23 -12.72 0.67
N GLY A 96 -4.18 -12.99 1.47
CA GLY A 96 -3.81 -14.35 1.84
C GLY A 96 -4.88 -15.00 2.73
N MET A 97 -5.34 -14.29 3.75
CA MET A 97 -6.40 -14.75 4.66
C MET A 97 -7.73 -14.98 3.93
N ALA A 98 -8.08 -14.09 3.00
CA ALA A 98 -9.27 -14.23 2.17
C ALA A 98 -9.19 -15.49 1.28
N ALA A 99 -8.03 -15.76 0.68
CA ALA A 99 -7.81 -16.95 -0.15
C ALA A 99 -7.78 -18.25 0.67
N GLU A 100 -7.25 -18.22 1.89
CA GLU A 100 -7.30 -19.38 2.78
C GLU A 100 -8.74 -19.72 3.18
N ARG A 101 -9.57 -18.71 3.47
CA ARG A 101 -10.97 -18.89 3.91
C ARG A 101 -11.95 -19.21 2.78
N TRP A 102 -11.89 -18.49 1.67
CA TRP A 102 -12.86 -18.60 0.57
C TRP A 102 -12.37 -19.40 -0.64
N GLY A 103 -11.11 -19.84 -0.62
CA GLY A 103 -10.48 -20.53 -1.73
C GLY A 103 -9.80 -19.57 -2.71
N PRO A 104 -8.53 -19.83 -3.10
CA PRO A 104 -7.80 -18.97 -4.03
C PRO A 104 -8.44 -18.87 -5.42
N ARG A 105 -9.13 -19.92 -5.91
CA ARG A 105 -9.83 -19.94 -7.21
C ARG A 105 -10.87 -18.82 -7.28
N TYR A 106 -11.76 -18.74 -6.30
CA TYR A 106 -12.82 -17.74 -6.26
C TYR A 106 -12.29 -16.33 -6.05
N VAL A 107 -11.34 -16.17 -5.14
CA VAL A 107 -10.73 -14.86 -4.85
C VAL A 107 -10.07 -14.28 -6.11
N VAL A 108 -9.26 -15.06 -6.82
CA VAL A 108 -8.60 -14.61 -8.06
C VAL A 108 -9.64 -14.31 -9.15
N LEU A 109 -10.68 -15.14 -9.31
CA LEU A 109 -11.70 -14.95 -10.34
C LEU A 109 -12.48 -13.65 -10.13
N ILE A 110 -13.09 -13.48 -8.95
CA ILE A 110 -13.97 -12.33 -8.65
C ILE A 110 -13.19 -11.03 -8.76
N THR A 111 -11.98 -11.00 -8.22
CA THR A 111 -11.14 -9.79 -8.23
C THR A 111 -10.60 -9.48 -9.63
N SER A 112 -10.26 -10.48 -10.44
CA SER A 112 -9.85 -10.27 -11.84
C SER A 112 -11.01 -9.79 -12.70
N LEU A 113 -12.22 -10.33 -12.50
CA LEU A 113 -13.42 -9.90 -13.22
C LEU A 113 -13.81 -8.47 -12.85
N ALA A 114 -13.81 -8.14 -11.55
CA ALA A 114 -14.03 -6.77 -11.08
C ALA A 114 -12.98 -5.81 -11.66
N SER A 115 -11.71 -6.23 -11.71
CA SER A 115 -10.62 -5.46 -12.32
C SER A 115 -10.84 -5.19 -13.81
N ALA A 116 -11.34 -6.18 -14.55
CA ALA A 116 -11.64 -6.03 -15.97
C ALA A 116 -12.79 -5.04 -16.21
N ILE A 117 -13.87 -5.15 -15.42
CA ILE A 117 -15.02 -4.22 -15.50
C ILE A 117 -14.59 -2.79 -15.18
N LEU A 118 -13.86 -2.58 -14.09
CA LEU A 118 -13.33 -1.26 -13.71
C LEU A 118 -12.40 -0.70 -14.79
N THR A 119 -11.61 -1.54 -15.44
CA THR A 119 -10.76 -1.10 -16.56
C THR A 119 -11.60 -0.67 -17.77
N ALA A 120 -12.66 -1.40 -18.11
CA ALA A 120 -13.59 -1.04 -19.18
C ALA A 120 -14.39 0.26 -18.88
N LEU A 121 -14.64 0.56 -17.60
CA LEU A 121 -15.25 1.82 -17.17
C LEU A 121 -14.29 3.02 -17.24
N GLY A 122 -12.97 2.77 -17.35
CA GLY A 122 -11.92 3.79 -17.38
C GLY A 122 -12.17 4.94 -18.37
N PRO A 123 -12.52 4.69 -19.64
CA PRO A 123 -12.82 5.75 -20.60
C PRO A 123 -14.03 6.61 -20.23
N VAL A 124 -15.08 5.99 -19.68
CA VAL A 124 -16.28 6.71 -19.24
C VAL A 124 -15.93 7.62 -18.07
N ALA A 125 -15.19 7.09 -17.10
CA ALA A 125 -14.71 7.85 -15.95
C ALA A 125 -13.80 9.02 -16.36
N ALA A 126 -12.87 8.80 -17.30
CA ALA A 126 -11.96 9.83 -17.79
C ALA A 126 -12.70 11.01 -18.46
N ARG A 127 -13.77 10.72 -19.20
CA ARG A 127 -14.62 11.75 -19.84
C ARG A 127 -15.45 12.56 -18.86
N PHE A 128 -15.79 11.97 -17.71
CA PHE A 128 -16.55 12.64 -16.67
C PHE A 128 -15.67 13.60 -15.88
N ASP A 129 -14.62 13.08 -15.23
CA ASP A 129 -13.65 13.87 -14.46
C ASP A 129 -12.39 13.04 -14.18
N TYR A 130 -11.23 13.69 -14.01
CA TYR A 130 -10.02 13.02 -13.55
C TYR A 130 -10.20 12.38 -12.16
N ILE A 131 -11.07 12.94 -11.30
CA ILE A 131 -11.42 12.36 -9.99
C ILE A 131 -12.17 11.04 -10.17
N ALA A 132 -13.12 10.95 -11.12
CA ALA A 132 -13.82 9.71 -11.39
C ALA A 132 -12.86 8.61 -11.89
N LEU A 133 -11.85 8.99 -12.68
CA LEU A 133 -10.79 8.08 -13.10
C LEU A 133 -9.91 7.63 -11.92
N ILE A 134 -9.58 8.53 -10.98
CA ILE A 134 -8.88 8.21 -9.72
C ILE A 134 -9.69 7.19 -8.90
N VAL A 135 -11.01 7.39 -8.75
CA VAL A 135 -11.89 6.48 -8.01
C VAL A 135 -11.92 5.10 -8.66
N THR A 136 -12.05 5.05 -9.99
CA THR A 136 -12.02 3.79 -10.75
C THR A 136 -10.68 3.06 -10.57
N ARG A 137 -9.56 3.80 -10.62
CA ARG A 137 -8.21 3.27 -10.37
C ARG A 137 -8.04 2.78 -8.94
N PHE A 138 -8.59 3.48 -7.96
CA PHE A 138 -8.56 3.09 -6.55
C PHE A 138 -9.22 1.72 -6.34
N PHE A 139 -10.42 1.52 -6.88
CA PHE A 139 -11.11 0.23 -6.79
C PHE A 139 -10.41 -0.87 -7.60
N LEU A 140 -9.77 -0.51 -8.72
CA LEU A 140 -8.94 -1.45 -9.49
C LEU A 140 -7.74 -1.92 -8.65
N GLY A 141 -7.14 -1.01 -7.88
CA GLY A 141 -6.10 -1.29 -6.90
C GLY A 141 -6.56 -2.23 -5.79
N PHE A 142 -7.73 -1.94 -5.22
CA PHE A 142 -8.39 -2.77 -4.21
C PHE A 142 -8.58 -4.21 -4.71
N ALA A 143 -9.15 -4.38 -5.91
CA ALA A 143 -9.35 -5.71 -6.48
C ALA A 143 -8.01 -6.41 -6.77
N GLY A 144 -7.06 -5.70 -7.39
CA GLY A 144 -5.76 -6.27 -7.76
C GLY A 144 -4.91 -6.76 -6.58
N GLY A 145 -5.05 -6.17 -5.39
CA GLY A 145 -4.20 -6.49 -4.24
C GLY A 145 -4.42 -7.87 -3.63
N PHE A 146 -5.57 -8.49 -3.85
CA PHE A 146 -5.88 -9.85 -3.39
C PHE A 146 -5.14 -10.95 -4.18
N ILE A 147 -4.77 -10.68 -5.43
CA ILE A 147 -4.42 -11.73 -6.39
C ILE A 147 -3.08 -12.39 -6.07
N TYR A 148 -2.03 -11.61 -5.84
CA TYR A 148 -0.69 -12.16 -5.55
C TYR A 148 -0.65 -13.03 -4.28
N PRO A 149 -1.20 -12.59 -3.14
CA PRO A 149 -1.34 -13.45 -1.96
C PRO A 149 -2.17 -14.70 -2.22
N ALA A 150 -3.28 -14.60 -2.96
CA ALA A 150 -4.11 -15.74 -3.30
C ALA A 150 -3.38 -16.77 -4.17
N LEU A 151 -2.55 -16.31 -5.11
CA LEU A 151 -1.69 -17.19 -5.91
C LEU A 151 -0.65 -17.92 -5.04
N HIS A 152 -0.07 -17.25 -4.04
CA HIS A 152 0.83 -17.93 -3.09
C HIS A 152 0.13 -18.99 -2.25
N VAL A 153 -1.15 -18.78 -1.88
CA VAL A 153 -1.98 -19.81 -1.22
C VAL A 153 -2.25 -20.98 -2.17
N LEU A 154 -2.56 -20.71 -3.45
CA LEU A 154 -2.76 -21.76 -4.45
C LEU A 154 -1.48 -22.59 -4.65
N VAL A 155 -0.32 -21.94 -4.74
CA VAL A 155 0.98 -22.62 -4.82
C VAL A 155 1.22 -23.51 -3.60
N ALA A 156 0.86 -23.04 -2.39
CA ALA A 156 1.01 -23.84 -1.19
C ALA A 156 0.14 -25.10 -1.15
N ARG A 157 -1.02 -25.09 -1.84
CA ARG A 157 -1.95 -26.24 -1.93
C ARG A 157 -1.61 -27.24 -3.04
N TRP A 158 -0.85 -26.80 -4.04
CA TRP A 158 -0.61 -27.57 -5.28
C TRP A 158 0.85 -27.97 -5.51
N ALA A 159 1.82 -27.22 -4.98
CA ALA A 159 3.22 -27.41 -5.34
C ALA A 159 3.96 -28.28 -4.31
N PRO A 160 4.52 -29.45 -4.73
CA PRO A 160 5.44 -30.22 -3.90
C PRO A 160 6.63 -29.37 -3.41
N PRO A 161 7.17 -29.59 -2.20
CA PRO A 161 8.27 -28.78 -1.66
C PRO A 161 9.50 -28.68 -2.57
N ALA A 162 9.86 -29.77 -3.25
CA ALA A 162 10.99 -29.82 -4.17
C ALA A 162 10.76 -29.00 -5.46
N GLU A 163 9.50 -28.76 -5.83
CA GLU A 163 9.13 -28.09 -7.08
C GLU A 163 8.52 -26.71 -6.86
N LYS A 164 8.28 -26.31 -5.61
CA LYS A 164 7.68 -25.04 -5.21
C LYS A 164 8.34 -23.83 -5.87
N GLY A 165 9.67 -23.85 -6.00
CA GLY A 165 10.42 -22.81 -6.70
C GLY A 165 9.98 -22.59 -8.17
N LYS A 166 9.59 -23.64 -8.88
CA LYS A 166 9.07 -23.57 -10.27
C LYS A 166 7.69 -22.93 -10.34
N PHE A 167 6.83 -23.21 -9.37
CA PHE A 167 5.51 -22.59 -9.29
C PHE A 167 5.59 -21.10 -8.93
N VAL A 168 6.54 -20.73 -8.07
CA VAL A 168 6.81 -19.34 -7.72
C VAL A 168 7.45 -18.60 -8.91
N SER A 169 8.34 -19.24 -9.67
CA SER A 169 8.92 -18.63 -10.87
C SER A 169 7.88 -18.39 -11.97
N ALA A 170 6.80 -19.19 -12.02
CA ALA A 170 5.67 -18.94 -12.90
C ALA A 170 4.99 -17.57 -12.64
N MET A 171 5.17 -16.96 -11.46
CA MET A 171 4.64 -15.62 -11.18
C MET A 171 5.33 -14.50 -11.98
N MET A 172 6.41 -14.82 -12.70
CA MET A 172 7.06 -13.92 -13.68
C MET A 172 6.18 -13.59 -14.89
N GLY A 173 5.01 -14.21 -15.01
CA GLY A 173 3.98 -13.81 -15.97
C GLY A 173 3.60 -12.33 -15.88
N GLY A 174 3.75 -11.68 -14.71
CA GLY A 174 3.53 -10.23 -14.59
C GLY A 174 4.51 -9.38 -15.40
N THR A 175 5.77 -9.81 -15.46
CA THR A 175 6.81 -9.16 -16.29
C THR A 175 6.47 -9.31 -17.77
N LEU A 176 6.11 -10.53 -18.22
CA LEU A 176 5.67 -10.75 -19.61
C LEU A 176 4.40 -9.94 -19.92
N GLY A 177 3.46 -9.88 -18.98
CA GLY A 177 2.24 -9.09 -19.15
C GLY A 177 2.54 -7.62 -19.39
N THR A 178 3.56 -7.06 -18.74
CA THR A 178 4.02 -5.70 -19.01
C THR A 178 4.55 -5.53 -20.44
N VAL A 179 5.40 -6.46 -20.89
CA VAL A 179 5.97 -6.47 -22.24
C VAL A 179 4.86 -6.49 -23.29
N VAL A 180 3.94 -7.45 -23.20
CA VAL A 180 2.85 -7.61 -24.17
C VAL A 180 1.96 -6.38 -24.15
N THR A 181 1.63 -5.86 -22.98
CA THR A 181 0.72 -4.71 -22.86
C THR A 181 1.29 -3.46 -23.49
N TRP A 182 2.56 -3.13 -23.23
CA TRP A 182 3.16 -1.92 -23.80
C TRP A 182 3.41 -2.04 -25.30
N SER A 183 3.82 -3.22 -25.77
CA SER A 183 3.94 -3.51 -27.21
C SER A 183 2.60 -3.48 -27.95
N LEU A 184 1.51 -3.90 -27.29
CA LEU A 184 0.16 -3.87 -27.85
C LEU A 184 -0.46 -2.47 -27.78
N THR A 185 -0.27 -1.77 -26.66
CA THR A 185 -0.95 -0.51 -26.36
C THR A 185 -0.50 0.60 -27.31
N GLY A 186 0.80 0.73 -27.61
CA GLY A 186 1.31 1.77 -28.51
C GLY A 186 0.58 1.82 -29.88
N PRO A 187 0.58 0.72 -30.66
CA PRO A 187 -0.15 0.63 -31.93
C PRO A 187 -1.68 0.82 -31.79
N LEU A 188 -2.28 0.35 -30.69
CA LEU A 188 -3.70 0.57 -30.41
C LEU A 188 -4.03 2.05 -30.24
N LEU A 189 -3.17 2.79 -29.52
CA LEU A 189 -3.34 4.22 -29.27
C LEU A 189 -3.27 5.04 -30.57
N GLU A 190 -2.40 4.68 -31.49
CA GLU A 190 -2.25 5.36 -32.79
C GLU A 190 -3.43 5.07 -33.73
N LYS A 191 -3.80 3.79 -33.90
CA LYS A 191 -4.82 3.40 -34.89
C LYS A 191 -6.25 3.59 -34.38
N PHE A 192 -6.54 3.21 -33.14
CA PHE A 192 -7.89 3.12 -32.59
C PHE A 192 -8.16 4.11 -31.45
N GLY A 193 -7.17 4.96 -31.11
CA GLY A 193 -7.29 5.99 -30.08
C GLY A 193 -7.17 5.45 -28.65
N TRP A 194 -7.15 6.36 -27.70
CA TRP A 194 -6.79 6.10 -26.30
C TRP A 194 -7.75 5.16 -25.54
N ALA A 195 -9.03 5.14 -25.91
CA ALA A 195 -10.02 4.29 -25.26
C ALA A 195 -9.79 2.80 -25.54
N SER A 196 -9.24 2.46 -26.71
CA SER A 196 -8.98 1.07 -27.12
C SER A 196 -8.02 0.33 -26.17
N ALA A 197 -7.06 1.05 -25.59
CA ALA A 197 -6.09 0.55 -24.60
C ALA A 197 -6.71 0.22 -23.23
N PHE A 198 -7.98 0.58 -22.99
CA PHE A 198 -8.76 0.10 -21.85
C PHE A 198 -9.60 -1.12 -22.23
N TYR A 199 -10.30 -1.06 -23.36
CA TYR A 199 -11.25 -2.11 -23.75
C TYR A 199 -10.57 -3.42 -24.13
N VAL A 200 -9.45 -3.39 -24.86
CA VAL A 200 -8.77 -4.63 -25.29
C VAL A 200 -8.23 -5.44 -24.11
N PRO A 201 -7.45 -4.86 -23.17
CA PRO A 201 -7.08 -5.54 -21.92
C PRO A 201 -8.25 -6.08 -21.10
N ALA A 202 -9.34 -5.31 -20.99
CA ALA A 202 -10.52 -5.72 -20.25
C ALA A 202 -11.19 -6.95 -20.88
N ALA A 203 -11.39 -6.94 -22.20
CA ALA A 203 -11.97 -8.07 -22.93
C ALA A 203 -11.12 -9.34 -22.82
N LEU A 204 -9.80 -9.22 -23.00
CA LEU A 204 -8.86 -10.34 -22.83
C LEU A 204 -8.92 -10.93 -21.40
N THR A 205 -9.06 -10.08 -20.39
CA THR A 205 -9.17 -10.54 -19.00
C THR A 205 -10.49 -11.24 -18.71
N ILE A 206 -11.61 -10.77 -19.29
CA ILE A 206 -12.92 -11.43 -19.16
C ILE A 206 -12.88 -12.83 -19.78
N VAL A 207 -12.32 -12.96 -20.99
CA VAL A 207 -12.13 -14.26 -21.65
C VAL A 207 -11.23 -15.16 -20.79
N TRP A 208 -10.14 -14.62 -20.25
CA TRP A 208 -9.26 -15.37 -19.34
C TRP A 208 -9.98 -15.83 -18.06
N CYS A 209 -10.89 -15.03 -17.51
CA CYS A 209 -11.69 -15.43 -16.34
C CYS A 209 -12.54 -16.67 -16.62
N ALA A 210 -13.08 -16.83 -17.83
CA ALA A 210 -13.79 -18.04 -18.24
C ALA A 210 -12.87 -19.28 -18.25
N PHE A 211 -11.64 -19.13 -18.77
CA PHE A 211 -10.63 -20.18 -18.71
C PHE A 211 -10.19 -20.50 -17.27
N TRP A 212 -10.00 -19.50 -16.42
CA TRP A 212 -9.68 -19.69 -15.01
C TRP A 212 -10.75 -20.49 -14.27
N TRP A 213 -12.02 -20.15 -14.51
CA TRP A 213 -13.14 -20.89 -13.94
C TRP A 213 -13.10 -22.37 -14.32
N TYR A 214 -12.77 -22.71 -15.57
CA TYR A 214 -12.81 -24.09 -16.07
C TYR A 214 -11.57 -24.93 -15.77
N LEU A 215 -10.40 -24.29 -15.62
CA LEU A 215 -9.09 -24.97 -15.55
C LEU A 215 -8.46 -25.02 -14.16
N VAL A 216 -8.98 -24.27 -13.18
CA VAL A 216 -8.36 -24.18 -11.84
C VAL A 216 -9.31 -24.75 -10.78
N ALA A 217 -8.77 -25.53 -9.85
CA ALA A 217 -9.45 -26.00 -8.64
C ALA A 217 -8.64 -25.61 -7.38
N ASP A 218 -9.32 -25.48 -6.24
CA ASP A 218 -8.69 -25.00 -5.00
C ASP A 218 -7.77 -26.03 -4.36
N THR A 219 -8.08 -27.32 -4.50
CA THR A 219 -7.27 -28.44 -4.01
C THR A 219 -7.11 -29.52 -5.08
N PRO A 220 -6.05 -30.35 -5.03
CA PRO A 220 -5.90 -31.51 -5.91
C PRO A 220 -7.07 -32.50 -5.81
N ASN A 221 -7.73 -32.58 -4.65
CA ASN A 221 -8.86 -33.49 -4.41
C ASN A 221 -10.15 -33.08 -5.14
N GLU A 222 -10.35 -31.78 -5.35
CA GLU A 222 -11.53 -31.23 -6.02
C GLU A 222 -11.35 -31.14 -7.54
N HIS A 223 -10.14 -31.39 -8.05
CA HIS A 223 -9.83 -31.17 -9.45
C HIS A 223 -10.39 -32.30 -10.34
N PRO A 224 -11.28 -31.99 -11.32
CA PRO A 224 -12.01 -33.03 -12.06
C PRO A 224 -11.18 -33.79 -13.10
N ARG A 225 -9.99 -33.28 -13.48
CA ARG A 225 -9.15 -33.84 -14.56
C ARG A 225 -7.78 -34.33 -14.11
N ILE A 226 -7.51 -34.38 -12.81
CA ILE A 226 -6.21 -34.82 -12.31
C ILE A 226 -6.15 -36.35 -12.37
N SER A 227 -5.00 -36.92 -12.73
CA SER A 227 -4.80 -38.37 -12.66
C SER A 227 -4.63 -38.81 -11.20
N ASP A 228 -5.05 -40.02 -10.87
CA ASP A 228 -4.91 -40.54 -9.51
C ASP A 228 -3.43 -40.68 -9.09
N GLN A 229 -2.55 -40.96 -10.04
CA GLN A 229 -1.09 -41.01 -9.83
C GLN A 229 -0.53 -39.65 -9.41
N GLU A 230 -0.88 -38.58 -10.14
CA GLU A 230 -0.43 -37.21 -9.84
C GLU A 230 -1.02 -36.71 -8.52
N ARG A 231 -2.31 -36.97 -8.30
CA ARG A 231 -3.00 -36.62 -7.05
C ARG A 231 -2.29 -37.25 -5.85
N LYS A 232 -1.97 -38.54 -5.93
CA LYS A 232 -1.26 -39.25 -4.87
C LYS A 232 0.15 -38.69 -4.67
N TYR A 233 0.91 -38.45 -5.75
CA TYR A 233 2.23 -37.83 -5.68
C TYR A 233 2.20 -36.48 -4.93
N ILE A 234 1.27 -35.59 -5.27
CA ILE A 234 1.13 -34.29 -4.62
C ILE A 234 0.76 -34.44 -3.14
N LEU A 235 -0.23 -35.27 -2.81
CA LEU A 235 -0.67 -35.47 -1.43
C LEU A 235 0.42 -36.10 -0.56
N ASP A 236 1.12 -37.11 -1.07
CA ASP A 236 2.22 -37.78 -0.37
C ASP A 236 3.41 -36.82 -0.17
N ALA A 237 3.71 -35.97 -1.17
CA ALA A 237 4.77 -34.96 -1.08
C ALA A 237 4.43 -33.78 -0.16
N LEU A 238 3.14 -33.45 -0.01
CA LEU A 238 2.67 -32.44 0.93
C LEU A 238 2.66 -32.98 2.37
N GLY A 239 2.22 -34.23 2.58
CA GLY A 239 2.26 -34.95 3.87
C GLY A 239 1.77 -34.15 5.09
N ASP A 240 2.26 -34.51 6.29
CA ASP A 240 2.04 -33.78 7.56
C ASP A 240 2.80 -32.44 7.66
N ARG A 241 3.54 -32.03 6.62
CA ARG A 241 4.42 -30.83 6.65
C ARG A 241 3.68 -29.53 6.39
N VAL A 242 2.44 -29.60 5.94
CA VAL A 242 1.49 -28.49 5.96
C VAL A 242 0.44 -28.86 7.00
N THR A 243 0.77 -28.63 8.28
CA THR A 243 -0.20 -28.88 9.35
C THR A 243 -1.47 -28.09 9.06
N ASN A 244 -2.61 -28.79 9.03
CA ASN A 244 -3.94 -28.21 8.86
C ASN A 244 -4.30 -27.20 9.98
N ALA A 245 -3.47 -27.09 11.03
CA ALA A 245 -3.57 -26.11 12.09
C ALA A 245 -2.37 -25.15 12.04
N LYS A 246 -2.44 -24.13 11.17
CA LYS A 246 -1.53 -22.98 11.29
C LYS A 246 -1.92 -22.21 12.55
N GLY A 247 -1.08 -22.25 13.58
CA GLY A 247 -1.12 -21.25 14.63
C GLY A 247 -1.03 -19.83 14.05
N LEU A 248 -1.55 -18.84 14.77
CA LEU A 248 -1.41 -17.44 14.38
C LEU A 248 0.08 -17.10 14.16
N PRO A 249 0.45 -16.44 13.04
CA PRO A 249 1.82 -16.02 12.82
C PRO A 249 2.33 -15.20 14.01
N PRO A 250 3.56 -15.45 14.51
CA PRO A 250 4.12 -14.70 15.63
C PRO A 250 4.54 -13.29 15.17
N PHE A 251 3.56 -12.42 14.93
CA PHE A 251 3.75 -11.10 14.32
C PHE A 251 4.80 -10.26 15.03
N LYS A 252 4.81 -10.24 16.38
CA LYS A 252 5.82 -9.53 17.17
C LYS A 252 7.22 -9.96 16.78
N SER A 253 7.49 -11.27 16.80
CA SER A 253 8.79 -11.85 16.48
C SER A 253 9.20 -11.65 15.02
N ILE A 254 8.23 -11.66 14.10
CA ILE A 254 8.46 -11.41 12.67
C ILE A 254 8.87 -9.94 12.45
N VAL A 255 8.08 -8.98 12.94
CA VAL A 255 8.32 -7.55 12.65
C VAL A 255 9.51 -6.97 13.42
N THR A 256 9.92 -7.58 14.53
CA THR A 256 11.16 -7.20 15.25
C THR A 256 12.40 -7.95 14.77
N SER A 257 12.27 -8.90 13.84
CA SER A 257 13.40 -9.66 13.30
C SER A 257 14.21 -8.81 12.32
N PHE A 258 15.46 -8.52 12.65
CA PHE A 258 16.41 -7.84 11.75
C PHE A 258 16.49 -8.51 10.35
N PRO A 259 16.61 -9.86 10.24
CA PRO A 259 16.52 -10.56 8.95
C PRO A 259 15.29 -10.23 8.11
N PHE A 260 14.12 -10.21 8.73
CA PHE A 260 12.87 -9.91 8.03
C PHE A 260 12.76 -8.44 7.64
N LEU A 261 13.19 -7.51 8.51
CA LEU A 261 13.26 -6.09 8.19
C LEU A 261 14.24 -5.81 7.04
N ALA A 262 15.42 -6.42 7.06
CA ALA A 262 16.40 -6.33 5.97
C ALA A 262 15.81 -6.84 4.65
N MET A 263 15.15 -8.00 4.67
CA MET A 263 14.46 -8.54 3.50
C MET A 263 13.36 -7.61 2.99
N THR A 264 12.58 -7.01 3.89
CA THR A 264 11.50 -6.06 3.55
C THR A 264 12.06 -4.79 2.89
N VAL A 265 13.16 -4.24 3.41
CA VAL A 265 13.85 -3.08 2.82
C VAL A 265 14.40 -3.41 1.44
N LEU A 266 14.99 -4.60 1.25
CA LEU A 266 15.43 -5.06 -0.06
C LEU A 266 14.25 -5.21 -1.04
N HIS A 267 13.14 -5.79 -0.57
CA HIS A 267 11.94 -5.95 -1.38
C HIS A 267 11.34 -4.59 -1.79
N TYR A 268 11.36 -3.60 -0.89
CA TYR A 268 10.99 -2.23 -1.20
C TYR A 268 11.88 -1.64 -2.31
N GLY A 269 13.20 -1.82 -2.23
CA GLY A 269 14.13 -1.40 -3.29
C GLY A 269 13.81 -1.99 -4.66
N ASN A 270 13.50 -3.29 -4.68
CA ASN A 270 13.11 -3.98 -5.91
C ASN A 270 11.77 -3.48 -6.47
N LEU A 271 10.74 -3.32 -5.64
CA LEU A 271 9.43 -2.81 -6.08
C LEU A 271 9.49 -1.32 -6.47
N TRP A 272 10.34 -0.53 -5.81
CA TRP A 272 10.62 0.84 -6.23
C TRP A 272 11.16 0.88 -7.65
N GLY A 273 12.21 0.12 -7.92
CA GLY A 273 12.79 0.01 -9.24
C GLY A 273 11.80 -0.41 -10.32
N LEU A 274 11.02 -1.45 -10.03
CA LEU A 274 9.97 -1.94 -10.91
C LEU A 274 8.94 -0.84 -11.21
N TYR A 275 8.36 -0.24 -10.17
CA TYR A 275 7.27 0.73 -10.34
C TYR A 275 7.74 2.07 -10.87
N PHE A 276 8.98 2.45 -10.58
CA PHE A 276 9.64 3.61 -11.15
C PHE A 276 9.67 3.50 -12.68
N ILE A 277 10.28 2.45 -13.23
CA ILE A 277 10.35 2.27 -14.68
C ILE A 277 8.94 2.05 -15.27
N MET A 278 8.04 1.40 -14.54
CA MET A 278 6.65 1.15 -14.98
C MET A 278 5.83 2.43 -15.14
N THR A 279 5.94 3.34 -14.19
CA THR A 279 5.11 4.57 -14.17
C THR A 279 5.75 5.69 -14.97
N VAL A 280 7.06 5.67 -15.11
CA VAL A 280 7.85 6.80 -15.61
C VAL A 280 8.53 6.51 -16.95
N GLY A 281 8.84 5.24 -17.24
CA GLY A 281 9.59 4.82 -18.43
C GLY A 281 8.99 5.31 -19.74
N PRO A 282 7.70 5.04 -20.04
CA PRO A 282 7.06 5.52 -21.26
C PRO A 282 7.12 7.04 -21.42
N LYS A 283 6.95 7.78 -20.31
CA LYS A 283 7.01 9.25 -20.31
C LYS A 283 8.42 9.73 -20.61
N PHE A 284 9.46 9.11 -20.05
CA PHE A 284 10.84 9.44 -20.35
C PHE A 284 11.19 9.17 -21.82
N VAL A 285 10.84 8.00 -22.35
CA VAL A 285 11.11 7.59 -23.74
C VAL A 285 10.41 8.51 -24.74
N SER A 286 9.15 8.89 -24.47
CA SER A 286 8.42 9.79 -25.37
C SER A 286 8.82 11.27 -25.21
N SER A 287 8.90 11.78 -23.98
CA SER A 287 9.11 13.23 -23.74
C SER A 287 10.57 13.68 -23.84
N VAL A 288 11.54 12.84 -23.46
CA VAL A 288 12.97 13.20 -23.47
C VAL A 288 13.64 12.66 -24.72
N LEU A 289 13.53 11.35 -24.96
CA LEU A 289 14.18 10.72 -26.12
C LEU A 289 13.47 11.02 -27.44
N GLY A 290 12.20 11.45 -27.40
CA GLY A 290 11.47 11.94 -28.55
C GLY A 290 10.84 10.87 -29.44
N PHE A 291 10.73 9.63 -28.95
CA PHE A 291 10.04 8.57 -29.71
C PHE A 291 8.53 8.81 -29.77
N GLU A 292 7.94 8.49 -30.93
CA GLU A 292 6.50 8.39 -31.13
C GLU A 292 5.86 7.36 -30.19
N LEU A 293 4.55 7.41 -30.02
CA LEU A 293 3.87 6.65 -28.97
C LEU A 293 3.93 5.13 -29.17
N SER A 294 3.83 4.64 -30.41
CA SER A 294 4.01 3.23 -30.74
C SER A 294 5.45 2.76 -30.48
N ALA A 295 6.43 3.51 -30.99
CA ALA A 295 7.85 3.23 -30.72
C ALA A 295 8.17 3.29 -29.23
N ALA A 296 7.63 4.28 -28.50
CA ALA A 296 7.82 4.43 -27.06
C ALA A 296 7.23 3.26 -26.27
N GLY A 297 6.09 2.70 -26.71
CA GLY A 297 5.52 1.48 -26.13
C GLY A 297 6.44 0.27 -26.29
N ILE A 298 6.91 0.01 -27.52
CA ILE A 298 7.80 -1.12 -27.83
C ILE A 298 9.15 -0.98 -27.12
N ILE A 299 9.76 0.22 -27.16
CA ILE A 299 11.06 0.49 -26.52
C ILE A 299 10.95 0.38 -25.00
N SER A 300 9.84 0.84 -24.40
CA SER A 300 9.63 0.70 -22.96
C SER A 300 9.44 -0.76 -22.55
N ALA A 301 9.00 -1.65 -23.45
CA ALA A 301 8.85 -3.07 -23.15
C ALA A 301 10.21 -3.79 -23.01
N LEU A 302 11.28 -3.29 -23.65
CA LEU A 302 12.60 -3.94 -23.67
C LEU A 302 13.21 -4.17 -22.28
N PRO A 303 13.21 -3.22 -21.33
CA PRO A 303 13.65 -3.45 -19.96
C PRO A 303 12.99 -4.64 -19.27
N TYR A 304 11.68 -4.82 -19.43
CA TYR A 304 10.94 -5.91 -18.82
C TYR A 304 11.22 -7.24 -19.53
N LEU A 305 11.40 -7.22 -20.84
CA LEU A 305 11.79 -8.39 -21.60
C LEU A 305 13.19 -8.87 -21.19
N ALA A 306 14.15 -7.95 -21.08
CA ALA A 306 15.49 -8.24 -20.57
C ALA A 306 15.43 -8.81 -19.15
N ARG A 307 14.64 -8.21 -18.25
CA ARG A 307 14.41 -8.75 -16.90
C ARG A 307 13.90 -10.19 -16.92
N LEU A 308 12.95 -10.51 -17.80
CA LEU A 308 12.37 -11.84 -17.91
C LEU A 308 13.43 -12.89 -18.30
N PHE A 309 14.20 -12.62 -19.36
CA PHE A 309 15.26 -13.53 -19.80
C PHE A 309 16.38 -13.66 -18.77
N SER A 310 16.88 -12.52 -18.25
CA SER A 310 17.91 -12.50 -17.24
C SER A 310 17.48 -13.21 -15.96
N ALA A 311 16.22 -13.05 -15.52
CA ALA A 311 15.72 -13.74 -14.34
C ALA A 311 15.70 -15.27 -14.49
N THR A 312 15.40 -15.79 -15.68
CA THR A 312 15.48 -17.23 -15.98
C THR A 312 16.93 -17.72 -15.96
N ILE A 313 17.85 -16.95 -16.55
CA ILE A 313 19.29 -17.26 -16.56
C ILE A 313 19.84 -17.26 -15.12
N PHE A 314 19.59 -16.19 -14.36
CA PHE A 314 20.03 -16.09 -12.97
C PHE A 314 19.37 -17.18 -12.12
N GLY A 315 18.09 -17.50 -12.32
CA GLY A 315 17.42 -18.62 -11.65
C GLY A 315 18.18 -19.94 -11.86
N ALA A 316 18.45 -20.30 -13.13
CA ALA A 316 19.17 -21.53 -13.47
C ALA A 316 20.61 -21.56 -12.91
N VAL A 317 21.31 -20.42 -12.93
CA VAL A 317 22.64 -20.28 -12.32
C VAL A 317 22.56 -20.49 -10.81
N GLY A 318 21.56 -19.89 -10.14
CA GLY A 318 21.36 -20.07 -8.70
C GLY A 318 21.03 -21.50 -8.30
N ASP A 319 20.19 -22.18 -9.07
CA ASP A 319 19.86 -23.59 -8.86
C ASP A 319 21.10 -24.48 -9.03
N CYS A 320 21.96 -24.20 -10.01
CA CYS A 320 23.23 -24.91 -10.22
C CYS A 320 24.20 -24.69 -9.04
N ILE A 321 24.33 -23.46 -8.54
CA ILE A 321 25.20 -23.13 -7.40
C ILE A 321 24.72 -23.82 -6.13
N LEU A 322 23.40 -23.80 -5.87
CA LEU A 322 22.79 -24.42 -4.69
C LEU A 322 22.82 -25.95 -4.75
N SER A 323 22.51 -26.55 -5.91
CA SER A 323 22.54 -28.02 -6.08
C SER A 323 23.94 -28.60 -5.91
N LYS A 324 24.97 -27.89 -6.41
CA LYS A 324 26.38 -28.26 -6.22
C LYS A 324 26.95 -27.88 -4.85
N LYS A 325 26.14 -27.27 -3.96
CA LYS A 325 26.53 -26.82 -2.62
C LYS A 325 27.78 -25.91 -2.61
N LEU A 326 27.97 -25.12 -3.66
CA LEU A 326 29.15 -24.24 -3.81
C LEU A 326 29.11 -23.03 -2.85
N MET A 327 27.91 -22.58 -2.48
CA MET A 327 27.68 -21.45 -1.59
C MET A 327 26.51 -21.73 -0.66
N THR A 328 26.53 -21.13 0.53
CA THR A 328 25.37 -21.14 1.44
C THR A 328 24.25 -20.26 0.91
N THR A 329 23.00 -20.52 1.33
CA THR A 329 21.83 -19.71 0.97
C THR A 329 22.05 -18.22 1.31
N THR A 330 22.60 -17.91 2.47
CA THR A 330 22.90 -16.53 2.86
C THR A 330 23.94 -15.88 1.93
N ALA A 331 25.02 -16.59 1.60
CA ALA A 331 26.07 -16.06 0.74
C ALA A 331 25.54 -15.77 -0.68
N ILE A 332 24.72 -16.66 -1.24
CA ILE A 332 24.12 -16.44 -2.56
C ILE A 332 23.14 -15.24 -2.54
N ARG A 333 22.29 -15.11 -1.50
CA ARG A 333 21.36 -13.98 -1.39
C ARG A 333 22.11 -12.64 -1.32
N LYS A 334 23.22 -12.57 -0.58
CA LYS A 334 24.02 -11.34 -0.46
C LYS A 334 24.82 -11.03 -1.73
N PHE A 335 25.46 -12.02 -2.34
CA PHE A 335 26.25 -11.82 -3.56
C PHE A 335 25.39 -11.29 -4.72
N PHE A 336 24.22 -11.88 -4.96
CA PHE A 336 23.33 -11.45 -6.04
C PHE A 336 22.61 -10.12 -5.75
N CYS A 337 22.79 -9.49 -4.58
CA CYS A 337 22.37 -8.10 -4.36
C CYS A 337 23.17 -7.11 -5.24
N LEU A 338 24.41 -7.45 -5.60
CA LEU A 338 25.22 -6.67 -6.55
C LEU A 338 24.49 -6.53 -7.89
N PHE A 339 24.05 -7.65 -8.47
CA PHE A 339 23.36 -7.66 -9.77
C PHE A 339 21.91 -7.19 -9.66
N SER A 340 21.20 -7.55 -8.59
CA SER A 340 19.77 -7.22 -8.50
C SER A 340 19.48 -5.76 -8.16
N HIS A 341 20.41 -5.04 -7.51
CA HIS A 341 20.15 -3.69 -6.99
C HIS A 341 21.32 -2.70 -7.22
N ILE A 342 22.55 -3.04 -6.82
CA ILE A 342 23.68 -2.09 -6.89
C ILE A 342 23.98 -1.71 -8.34
N LEU A 343 24.20 -2.69 -9.21
CA LEU A 343 24.51 -2.47 -10.62
C LEU A 343 23.35 -1.78 -11.36
N PRO A 344 22.06 -2.16 -11.17
CA PRO A 344 20.92 -1.39 -11.66
C PRO A 344 20.95 0.08 -11.22
N GLY A 345 21.22 0.36 -9.94
CA GLY A 345 21.34 1.72 -9.43
C GLY A 345 22.46 2.52 -10.11
N VAL A 346 23.64 1.92 -10.29
CA VAL A 346 24.76 2.54 -11.00
C VAL A 346 24.40 2.83 -12.46
N LEU A 347 23.75 1.90 -13.15
CA LEU A 347 23.31 2.08 -14.54
C LEU A 347 22.26 3.19 -14.69
N LEU A 348 21.36 3.36 -13.70
CA LEU A 348 20.43 4.49 -13.69
C LEU A 348 21.12 5.84 -13.47
N ILE A 349 22.22 5.89 -12.71
CA ILE A 349 23.03 7.12 -12.58
C ILE A 349 23.71 7.42 -13.92
N LEU A 350 24.37 6.42 -14.51
CA LEU A 350 25.05 6.55 -15.80
C LEU A 350 24.10 6.98 -16.93
N LEU A 351 22.85 6.49 -16.90
CA LEU A 351 21.82 6.85 -17.87
C LEU A 351 21.59 8.36 -18.00
N VAL A 352 21.81 9.16 -16.97
CA VAL A 352 21.57 10.61 -17.08
C VAL A 352 22.77 11.41 -17.60
N TYR A 353 23.88 10.72 -17.83
CA TYR A 353 25.09 11.28 -18.44
C TYR A 353 25.24 10.87 -19.91
N THR A 354 24.35 10.04 -20.46
CA THR A 354 24.39 9.59 -21.86
C THR A 354 24.06 10.68 -22.87
N GLY A 355 23.47 11.79 -22.44
CA GLY A 355 23.10 12.92 -23.31
C GLY A 355 22.11 12.50 -24.40
N CYS A 356 22.26 13.05 -25.60
CA CYS A 356 21.29 12.83 -26.69
C CYS A 356 21.38 11.45 -27.37
N SER A 357 22.28 10.56 -26.94
CA SER A 357 22.35 9.20 -27.48
C SER A 357 21.17 8.36 -26.99
N THR A 358 20.13 8.28 -27.81
CA THR A 358 18.90 7.52 -27.53
C THR A 358 19.21 6.03 -27.38
N ALA A 359 20.04 5.47 -28.25
CA ALA A 359 20.47 4.07 -28.21
C ALA A 359 21.18 3.72 -26.89
N LEU A 360 22.11 4.58 -26.43
CA LEU A 360 22.83 4.36 -25.18
C LEU A 360 21.88 4.45 -23.97
N SER A 361 20.97 5.43 -23.97
CA SER A 361 19.97 5.60 -22.91
C SER A 361 19.03 4.39 -22.80
N VAL A 362 18.53 3.88 -23.93
CA VAL A 362 17.71 2.67 -24.00
C VAL A 362 18.50 1.44 -23.57
N THR A 363 19.79 1.35 -23.93
CA THR A 363 20.65 0.24 -23.52
C THR A 363 20.87 0.24 -22.00
N MET A 364 21.16 1.40 -21.40
CA MET A 364 21.40 1.52 -19.95
C MET A 364 20.15 1.19 -19.12
N ILE A 365 18.98 1.69 -19.49
CA ILE A 365 17.72 1.38 -18.79
C ILE A 365 17.33 -0.10 -18.95
N THR A 366 17.58 -0.67 -20.13
CA THR A 366 17.32 -2.10 -20.41
C THR A 366 18.26 -3.00 -19.63
N MET A 367 19.55 -2.69 -19.60
CA MET A 367 20.57 -3.43 -18.85
C MET A 367 20.34 -3.33 -17.34
N SER A 368 19.95 -2.16 -16.84
CA SER A 368 19.56 -1.96 -15.43
C SER A 368 18.45 -2.92 -15.01
N MET A 369 17.37 -2.99 -15.80
CA MET A 369 16.24 -3.86 -15.50
C MET A 369 16.55 -5.34 -15.76
N GLY A 370 17.38 -5.63 -16.76
CA GLY A 370 17.92 -6.96 -17.03
C GLY A 370 18.67 -7.54 -15.83
N PHE A 371 19.65 -6.81 -15.29
CA PHE A 371 20.37 -7.23 -14.09
C PHE A 371 19.48 -7.31 -12.85
N ASN A 372 18.48 -6.43 -12.73
CA ASN A 372 17.45 -6.53 -11.69
C ASN A 372 16.68 -7.87 -11.75
N GLY A 373 16.70 -8.59 -12.88
CA GLY A 373 16.23 -9.97 -13.00
C GLY A 373 16.85 -10.94 -11.97
N ALA A 374 18.08 -10.69 -11.48
CA ALA A 374 18.70 -11.43 -10.38
C ALA A 374 17.93 -11.35 -9.05
N ALA A 375 16.90 -10.49 -8.95
CA ALA A 375 16.01 -10.41 -7.78
C ALA A 375 15.30 -11.74 -7.45
N THR A 376 15.19 -12.65 -8.42
CA THR A 376 14.71 -14.02 -8.19
C THR A 376 15.57 -14.78 -7.19
N LEU A 377 16.88 -14.50 -7.16
CA LEU A 377 17.83 -15.10 -6.24
C LEU A 377 18.01 -14.30 -4.94
N THR A 378 17.30 -13.18 -4.76
CA THR A 378 17.42 -12.34 -3.55
C THR A 378 16.08 -12.22 -2.82
N ASN A 379 15.41 -11.07 -2.89
CA ASN A 379 14.20 -10.76 -2.13
C ASN A 379 12.98 -11.63 -2.48
N LEU A 380 12.87 -12.08 -3.74
CA LEU A 380 11.69 -12.83 -4.21
C LEU A 380 11.63 -14.26 -3.68
N GLN A 381 12.75 -14.83 -3.21
CA GLN A 381 12.79 -16.14 -2.55
C GLN A 381 13.00 -16.05 -1.04
N ASN A 382 13.66 -15.00 -0.56
CA ASN A 382 14.14 -14.96 0.83
C ASN A 382 13.03 -15.06 1.89
N HIS A 383 11.83 -14.56 1.64
CA HIS A 383 10.71 -14.73 2.58
C HIS A 383 10.32 -16.22 2.78
N GLN A 384 10.55 -17.06 1.77
CA GLN A 384 10.34 -18.50 1.85
C GLN A 384 11.48 -19.19 2.58
N ASP A 385 12.72 -18.72 2.40
CA ASP A 385 13.90 -19.23 3.11
C ASP A 385 13.82 -18.92 4.62
N LEU A 386 13.36 -17.72 4.98
CA LEU A 386 13.21 -17.29 6.37
C LEU A 386 12.08 -18.04 7.10
N ALA A 387 10.94 -18.24 6.44
CA ALA A 387 9.70 -18.75 7.04
C ALA A 387 8.85 -19.62 6.09
N PRO A 388 9.21 -20.87 5.80
CA PRO A 388 8.39 -21.71 4.91
C PRO A 388 6.90 -21.80 5.33
N ASN A 389 6.63 -21.86 6.65
CA ASN A 389 5.28 -21.99 7.22
C ASN A 389 4.45 -20.71 7.11
N PHE A 390 5.12 -19.55 7.15
CA PHE A 390 4.49 -18.22 7.14
C PHE A 390 4.82 -17.41 5.88
N ALA A 391 5.32 -18.06 4.82
CA ALA A 391 5.84 -17.40 3.63
C ALA A 391 4.84 -16.44 2.97
N GLY A 392 3.56 -16.82 2.88
CA GLY A 392 2.49 -15.97 2.35
C GLY A 392 2.25 -14.72 3.19
N THR A 393 2.28 -14.85 4.52
CA THR A 393 2.15 -13.72 5.46
C THR A 393 3.36 -12.78 5.37
N LEU A 394 4.57 -13.33 5.36
CA LEU A 394 5.80 -12.54 5.20
C LEU A 394 5.80 -11.78 3.87
N TYR A 395 5.42 -12.45 2.77
CA TYR A 395 5.28 -11.79 1.47
C TYR A 395 4.20 -10.71 1.50
N GLY A 396 3.04 -10.96 2.10
CA GLY A 396 1.97 -9.96 2.23
C GLY A 396 2.43 -8.70 2.95
N ILE A 397 3.16 -8.84 4.07
CA ILE A 397 3.75 -7.71 4.81
C ILE A 397 4.83 -7.00 4.00
N ALA A 398 5.76 -7.74 3.39
CA ALA A 398 6.81 -7.15 2.57
C ALA A 398 6.24 -6.41 1.35
N ASN A 399 5.26 -7.02 0.68
CA ASN A 399 4.57 -6.44 -0.48
C ASN A 399 3.70 -5.25 -0.09
N PHE A 400 3.13 -5.20 1.12
CA PHE A 400 2.47 -4.01 1.65
C PHE A 400 3.46 -2.84 1.68
N VAL A 401 4.62 -3.02 2.32
CA VAL A 401 5.63 -1.96 2.43
C VAL A 401 6.16 -1.60 1.05
N GLY A 402 6.57 -2.58 0.25
CA GLY A 402 7.15 -2.33 -1.07
C GLY A 402 6.17 -1.72 -2.08
N SER A 403 4.88 -2.04 -2.00
CA SER A 403 3.89 -1.49 -2.91
C SER A 403 3.65 0.00 -2.72
N THR A 404 4.00 0.55 -1.55
CA THR A 404 3.95 1.99 -1.30
C THR A 404 4.90 2.78 -2.21
N ALA A 405 5.91 2.14 -2.79
CA ALA A 405 6.76 2.79 -3.79
C ALA A 405 5.96 3.32 -5.00
N GLY A 406 4.85 2.67 -5.35
CA GLY A 406 3.95 3.11 -6.44
C GLY A 406 3.21 4.42 -6.14
N PHE A 407 3.22 4.89 -4.89
CA PHE A 407 2.78 6.22 -4.48
C PHE A 407 3.82 7.28 -4.81
N PHE A 408 5.04 6.98 -4.40
CA PHE A 408 6.10 7.94 -4.35
C PHE A 408 6.72 8.13 -5.73
N THR A 409 6.84 7.08 -6.55
CA THR A 409 7.50 7.20 -7.85
C THR A 409 6.82 8.23 -8.77
N PRO A 410 5.50 8.23 -9.00
CA PRO A 410 4.88 9.22 -9.88
C PRO A 410 4.89 10.63 -9.29
N MET A 411 4.73 10.76 -7.96
CA MET A 411 4.74 12.06 -7.28
C MET A 411 6.12 12.73 -7.33
N ILE A 412 7.18 11.97 -7.08
CA ILE A 412 8.55 12.47 -7.14
C ILE A 412 8.89 12.87 -8.57
N THR A 413 8.53 12.05 -9.56
CA THR A 413 8.70 12.42 -10.97
C THR A 413 7.93 13.69 -11.31
N ALA A 414 6.66 13.82 -10.92
CA ALA A 414 5.88 15.02 -11.18
C ALA A 414 6.48 16.28 -10.55
N TYR A 415 6.97 16.17 -9.32
CA TYR A 415 7.64 17.26 -8.62
C TYR A 415 8.85 17.80 -9.40
N PHE A 416 9.71 16.90 -9.90
CA PHE A 416 10.91 17.30 -10.64
C PHE A 416 10.66 17.69 -12.11
N THR A 417 9.62 17.11 -12.74
CA THR A 417 9.28 17.33 -14.16
C THR A 417 8.23 18.42 -14.39
N ARG A 418 7.84 19.17 -13.36
CA ARG A 418 6.87 20.26 -13.46
C ARG A 418 7.43 21.45 -14.25
N SER A 419 6.74 21.83 -15.32
CA SER A 419 7.04 23.05 -16.10
C SER A 419 6.47 24.31 -15.42
N GLY A 420 7.33 25.22 -14.92
CA GLY A 420 6.92 26.56 -14.46
C GLY A 420 7.69 27.10 -13.24
N ALA A 421 7.85 28.42 -13.17
CA ALA A 421 8.68 29.23 -12.26
C ALA A 421 8.40 29.13 -10.73
N SER A 422 7.72 28.10 -10.25
CA SER A 422 7.49 27.86 -8.82
C SER A 422 8.33 26.69 -8.30
N LYS A 423 9.62 26.68 -8.62
CA LYS A 423 10.61 25.85 -7.92
C LYS A 423 10.96 26.52 -6.60
N ARG A 424 10.24 26.22 -5.51
CA ARG A 424 10.85 26.29 -4.17
C ARG A 424 11.52 24.93 -3.97
N PRO A 425 12.85 24.85 -3.89
CA PRO A 425 13.49 23.59 -3.57
C PRO A 425 12.99 23.13 -2.19
N ALA A 426 12.56 21.87 -2.08
CA ALA A 426 12.50 21.21 -0.78
C ALA A 426 13.88 21.32 -0.12
N ARG A 427 13.98 21.45 1.22
CA ARG A 427 15.26 21.49 1.95
C ARG A 427 16.23 20.38 1.52
N PHE A 428 15.73 19.21 1.11
CA PHE A 428 16.54 18.11 0.58
C PHE A 428 17.24 18.45 -0.76
N ALA A 429 16.59 19.21 -1.65
CA ALA A 429 17.19 19.68 -2.89
C ALA A 429 18.26 20.76 -2.66
N GLU A 430 18.11 21.60 -1.63
CA GLU A 430 19.18 22.54 -1.20
C GLU A 430 20.39 21.81 -0.62
N ILE A 431 20.16 20.72 0.12
CA ILE A 431 21.25 19.87 0.67
C ILE A 431 21.99 19.12 -0.46
N ALA A 432 21.29 18.72 -1.52
CA ALA A 432 21.87 17.99 -2.65
C ALA A 432 22.51 18.90 -3.71
N GLN A 433 22.21 20.20 -3.72
CA GLN A 433 22.75 21.18 -4.67
C GLN A 433 24.28 21.22 -4.77
N PRO A 434 25.07 21.23 -3.67
CA PRO A 434 26.53 21.22 -3.77
C PRO A 434 27.08 19.93 -4.38
N PHE A 435 26.32 18.83 -4.38
CA PHE A 435 26.72 17.55 -4.97
C PHE A 435 26.27 17.39 -6.42
N LEU A 436 25.29 18.17 -6.87
CA LEU A 436 24.62 18.00 -8.18
C LEU A 436 25.05 19.01 -9.25
N HIS A 437 25.75 20.12 -8.91
CA HIS A 437 26.23 21.15 -9.86
C HIS A 437 25.20 21.59 -10.94
N ILE A 438 23.91 21.74 -10.59
CA ILE A 438 22.85 22.07 -11.58
C ILE A 438 22.04 23.30 -11.13
N ASP A 439 21.94 24.30 -12.02
CA ASP A 439 20.97 25.39 -11.90
C ASP A 439 19.60 24.94 -12.41
N ILE A 440 18.78 24.42 -11.49
CA ILE A 440 17.44 23.91 -11.78
C ILE A 440 16.50 25.05 -12.24
N ARG A 441 16.86 26.33 -12.08
CA ARG A 441 15.98 27.47 -12.38
C ARG A 441 15.86 27.77 -13.88
N ASN A 442 16.86 27.38 -14.69
CA ASN A 442 16.97 27.69 -16.13
C ASN A 442 16.87 26.48 -17.09
N SER A 443 16.58 25.27 -16.59
CA SER A 443 16.46 24.06 -17.41
C SER A 443 15.29 24.14 -18.42
N ARG A 444 15.54 23.87 -19.72
CA ARG A 444 14.49 23.70 -20.76
C ARG A 444 13.49 22.60 -20.36
N SER A 445 12.22 22.72 -20.75
CA SER A 445 11.19 21.69 -20.49
C SER A 445 11.56 20.36 -21.14
N ASN A 446 11.36 19.24 -20.43
CA ASN A 446 11.66 17.88 -20.90
C ASN A 446 13.15 17.61 -21.17
N SER A 447 14.04 18.19 -20.35
CA SER A 447 15.48 18.00 -20.46
C SER A 447 16.04 16.89 -19.58
N PHE A 448 17.16 16.27 -19.99
CA PHE A 448 17.95 15.39 -19.12
C PHE A 448 18.21 16.02 -17.74
N ASP A 449 18.45 17.33 -17.67
CA ASP A 449 18.68 18.06 -16.40
C ASP A 449 17.49 18.01 -15.43
N GLN A 450 16.24 18.01 -15.91
CA GLN A 450 15.06 17.85 -15.06
C GLN A 450 14.90 16.41 -14.56
N TRP A 451 15.37 15.47 -15.37
CA TRP A 451 15.25 14.04 -15.13
C TRP A 451 16.39 13.47 -14.28
N ARG A 452 17.54 14.15 -14.19
CA ARG A 452 18.66 13.82 -13.27
C ARG A 452 18.21 13.50 -11.85
N PRO A 453 17.58 14.42 -11.11
CA PRO A 453 17.18 14.13 -9.74
C PRO A 453 16.21 12.94 -9.63
N VAL A 454 15.36 12.71 -10.64
CA VAL A 454 14.40 11.59 -10.69
C VAL A 454 15.14 10.25 -10.71
N PHE A 455 16.14 10.09 -11.59
CA PHE A 455 16.94 8.87 -11.67
C PHE A 455 17.92 8.72 -10.49
N PHE A 456 18.48 9.80 -9.95
CA PHE A 456 19.33 9.76 -8.75
C PHE A 456 18.59 9.23 -7.52
N VAL A 457 17.36 9.69 -7.29
CA VAL A 457 16.50 9.15 -6.23
C VAL A 457 16.22 7.67 -6.47
N GLY A 458 15.89 7.29 -7.71
CA GLY A 458 15.70 5.89 -8.09
C GLY A 458 16.92 5.00 -7.79
N ALA A 459 18.11 5.47 -8.16
CA ALA A 459 19.37 4.76 -7.92
C ALA A 459 19.71 4.66 -6.43
N SER A 460 19.45 5.71 -5.65
CA SER A 460 19.74 5.74 -4.22
C SER A 460 18.90 4.71 -3.47
N VAL A 461 17.62 4.57 -3.81
CA VAL A 461 16.74 3.55 -3.20
C VAL A 461 17.21 2.14 -3.51
N TYR A 462 17.66 1.87 -4.74
CA TYR A 462 18.28 0.59 -5.10
C TYR A 462 19.54 0.29 -4.28
N ILE A 463 20.48 1.22 -4.21
CA ILE A 463 21.79 0.99 -3.59
C ILE A 463 21.65 0.88 -2.06
N ILE A 464 20.90 1.78 -1.42
CA ILE A 464 20.74 1.80 0.04
C ILE A 464 20.06 0.52 0.53
N SER A 465 19.02 0.05 -0.17
CA SER A 465 18.32 -1.18 0.20
C SER A 465 19.21 -2.42 0.08
N ALA A 466 20.08 -2.47 -0.94
CA ALA A 466 21.06 -3.53 -1.11
C ALA A 466 22.11 -3.53 0.00
N VAL A 467 22.68 -2.36 0.32
CA VAL A 467 23.70 -2.22 1.36
C VAL A 467 23.14 -2.66 2.72
N PHE A 468 21.91 -2.25 3.04
CA PHE A 468 21.23 -2.65 4.26
C PHE A 468 21.03 -4.17 4.34
N PHE A 469 20.63 -4.81 3.24
CA PHE A 469 20.49 -6.26 3.19
C PHE A 469 21.82 -7.01 3.26
N ILE A 470 22.87 -6.51 2.61
CA ILE A 470 24.20 -7.12 2.68
C ILE A 470 24.71 -7.10 4.13
N ALA A 471 24.45 -6.04 4.89
CA ALA A 471 24.80 -5.95 6.30
C ALA A 471 23.98 -6.94 7.17
N PHE A 472 22.65 -6.87 7.10
CA PHE A 472 21.77 -7.50 8.11
C PHE A 472 20.95 -8.71 7.61
N GLY A 473 20.92 -8.95 6.30
CA GLY A 473 20.15 -10.03 5.69
C GLY A 473 20.74 -11.41 5.94
N THR A 474 19.87 -12.41 5.98
CA THR A 474 20.21 -13.84 6.05
C THR A 474 19.20 -14.65 5.24
N GLY A 475 19.60 -15.83 4.80
CA GLY A 475 18.73 -16.84 4.18
C GLY A 475 18.54 -18.08 5.07
N ASN A 476 18.86 -17.99 6.36
CA ASN A 476 18.64 -19.08 7.32
C ASN A 476 17.21 -19.03 7.87
N ILE A 477 16.60 -20.20 8.06
CA ILE A 477 15.28 -20.33 8.70
C ILE A 477 15.33 -19.68 10.08
N GLN A 478 14.30 -18.89 10.39
CA GLN A 478 14.24 -18.16 11.65
C GLN A 478 13.55 -18.97 12.75
N PRO A 479 13.90 -18.77 14.03
CA PRO A 479 13.38 -19.59 15.14
C PRO A 479 11.86 -19.57 15.28
N TRP A 480 11.23 -18.45 14.92
CA TRP A 480 9.78 -18.27 15.00
C TRP A 480 9.00 -19.02 13.91
N ASN A 481 9.67 -19.78 13.02
CA ASN A 481 9.01 -20.54 11.96
C ASN A 481 8.26 -21.76 12.53
N PHE A 482 8.73 -22.29 13.65
CA PHE A 482 8.12 -23.40 14.36
C PHE A 482 7.23 -22.85 15.48
N VAL A 483 5.94 -23.18 15.44
CA VAL A 483 5.00 -22.90 16.53
C VAL A 483 5.17 -24.03 17.56
N ASP A 484 5.13 -23.71 18.86
CA ASP A 484 5.65 -24.54 19.97
C ASP A 484 5.08 -25.97 20.12
N ASP A 485 4.17 -26.45 19.27
CA ASP A 485 3.69 -27.85 19.26
C ASP A 485 4.78 -28.87 18.86
N ASP A 486 5.84 -28.44 18.16
CA ASP A 486 6.92 -29.35 17.71
C ASP A 486 8.03 -29.58 18.76
N LYS A 487 8.00 -28.89 19.91
CA LYS A 487 9.01 -29.11 20.98
C LYS A 487 8.67 -30.26 21.92
N GLU A 488 7.45 -30.80 21.87
CA GLU A 488 7.04 -31.94 22.71
C GLU A 488 7.36 -33.30 22.08
N LYS A 489 7.47 -33.41 20.75
CA LYS A 489 7.68 -34.71 20.09
C LYS A 489 9.11 -35.23 20.12
N ASP A 490 10.11 -34.39 20.41
CA ASP A 490 11.53 -34.79 20.41
C ASP A 490 12.08 -35.14 21.81
N LYS A 491 11.19 -35.21 22.83
CA LYS A 491 11.55 -35.53 24.23
C LYS A 491 11.13 -36.93 24.69
N SER A 492 10.59 -37.78 23.81
CA SER A 492 10.24 -39.16 24.16
C SER A 492 11.48 -40.07 24.19
N LYS A 493 12.34 -39.88 25.20
CA LYS A 493 13.16 -40.95 25.78
C LYS A 493 12.91 -40.94 27.29
N PRO A 494 12.46 -42.05 27.89
CA PRO A 494 12.10 -42.06 29.29
C PRO A 494 13.37 -42.14 30.13
N ASN A 495 13.47 -41.28 31.13
CA ASN A 495 14.18 -41.67 32.33
C ASN A 495 13.45 -41.10 33.54
N ASP A 496 12.98 -42.04 34.34
CA ASP A 496 12.27 -41.86 35.60
C ASP A 496 13.06 -41.01 36.60
N ASN A 497 12.30 -40.47 37.55
CA ASN A 497 12.73 -39.80 38.79
C ASN A 497 13.01 -38.29 38.69
N LYS A 498 11.94 -37.50 38.80
CA LYS A 498 11.60 -36.81 40.07
C LYS A 498 10.36 -35.94 39.88
N GLU A 499 9.21 -36.50 40.23
CA GLU A 499 8.16 -35.70 40.83
C GLU A 499 8.66 -35.09 42.15
N MET A 500 8.03 -33.99 42.54
CA MET A 500 8.28 -33.18 43.73
C MET A 500 9.36 -32.09 43.57
N ASN A 501 9.17 -31.25 42.55
CA ASN A 501 9.31 -29.80 42.70
C ASN A 501 8.45 -29.05 41.65
N GLU A 502 7.15 -29.33 41.63
CA GLU A 502 6.15 -28.33 41.24
C GLU A 502 5.60 -27.71 42.52
N MET A 503 5.89 -26.42 42.78
CA MET A 503 4.91 -25.45 43.31
C MET A 503 5.52 -24.09 43.68
N THR A 504 6.34 -23.46 42.83
CA THR A 504 6.40 -22.00 42.79
C THR A 504 7.04 -21.53 41.49
N ILE A 505 6.44 -20.53 40.84
CA ILE A 505 6.85 -19.90 39.57
C ILE A 505 6.28 -20.57 38.30
N LYS A 506 5.01 -21.02 38.35
CA LYS A 506 4.07 -20.93 37.22
C LYS A 506 3.03 -19.86 37.55
N ASN A 507 3.23 -18.67 36.98
CA ASN A 507 2.22 -17.65 36.67
C ASN A 507 2.97 -16.59 35.85
N GLU A 508 3.25 -16.92 34.59
CA GLU A 508 2.36 -16.55 33.49
C GLU A 508 2.15 -15.04 33.36
N ASN A 509 2.98 -14.43 32.51
CA ASN A 509 2.59 -14.12 31.13
C ASN A 509 1.28 -13.36 30.87
N TYR A 510 0.79 -12.55 31.81
CA TYR A 510 -0.34 -11.65 31.56
C TYR A 510 0.01 -10.17 31.42
N ARG A 511 1.29 -9.77 31.30
CA ARG A 511 1.67 -8.36 31.46
C ARG A 511 2.28 -7.59 30.28
N GLU A 512 2.24 -8.09 29.05
CA GLU A 512 2.72 -7.28 27.89
C GLU A 512 1.83 -7.36 26.64
N ARG A 513 0.51 -7.45 26.81
CA ARG A 513 -0.46 -7.39 25.70
C ARG A 513 -0.92 -5.99 25.30
N TYR A 514 -0.22 -4.92 25.69
CA TYR A 514 -0.70 -3.55 25.44
C TYR A 514 0.37 -2.62 24.86
N PHE A 515 0.92 -2.96 23.69
CA PHE A 515 1.78 -2.04 22.94
C PHE A 515 1.51 -2.02 21.43
N LEU A 516 0.28 -2.29 20.99
CA LEU A 516 -0.07 -2.19 19.57
C LEU A 516 -1.39 -1.46 19.33
N ILE A 517 -1.51 -0.27 19.90
CA ILE A 517 -2.51 0.70 19.43
C ILE A 517 -1.83 2.06 19.35
N TYR A 518 -1.10 2.26 18.25
CA TYR A 518 -0.57 3.58 17.90
C TYR A 518 -0.79 3.83 16.40
N VAL A 519 -1.40 5.00 16.16
CA VAL A 519 -1.56 5.70 14.88
C VAL A 519 -2.61 5.15 13.90
N VAL A 520 -3.89 5.31 14.25
CA VAL A 520 -4.90 5.90 13.35
C VAL A 520 -5.95 6.56 14.24
N ARG A 521 -6.19 7.88 14.09
CA ARG A 521 -7.52 8.49 14.29
C ARG A 521 -7.52 9.98 13.95
N TYR A 522 -8.05 10.28 12.78
CA TYR A 522 -8.20 11.61 12.23
C TYR A 522 -9.69 11.94 12.19
N ASN A 523 -10.19 12.64 13.20
CA ASN A 523 -11.50 13.30 13.13
C ASN A 523 -11.35 14.83 13.00
N LEU A 524 -10.10 15.35 12.98
CA LEU A 524 -9.82 16.79 12.96
C LEU A 524 -9.19 17.27 11.66
N SER A 525 -8.55 16.41 10.87
CA SER A 525 -7.86 16.85 9.65
C SER A 525 -8.81 17.47 8.61
N VAL A 526 -10.06 16.99 8.49
CA VAL A 526 -11.05 17.59 7.57
C VAL A 526 -11.56 18.93 8.07
N HIS A 527 -11.86 19.05 9.38
CA HIS A 527 -12.29 20.33 9.96
C HIS A 527 -11.17 21.36 9.99
N LEU A 528 -9.92 20.98 10.28
CA LEU A 528 -8.77 21.89 10.26
C LEU A 528 -8.45 22.42 8.86
N VAL A 529 -8.60 21.58 7.83
CA VAL A 529 -8.42 22.03 6.44
C VAL A 529 -9.48 23.05 6.04
N ASP A 530 -10.67 23.00 6.63
CA ASP A 530 -11.74 23.99 6.41
C ASP A 530 -11.58 25.23 7.30
N MET A 531 -11.19 25.05 8.57
CA MET A 531 -10.85 26.14 9.50
C MET A 531 -9.64 26.96 9.03
N VAL A 532 -8.73 26.36 8.27
CA VAL A 532 -7.47 26.96 7.80
C VAL A 532 -7.48 27.00 6.27
N GLN A 533 -8.32 27.87 5.71
CA GLN A 533 -8.16 28.31 4.33
C GLN A 533 -7.83 29.79 4.28
N MET A 534 -6.56 30.11 4.51
CA MET A 534 -5.89 31.22 3.84
C MET A 534 -4.38 30.95 3.82
N SER A 535 -3.77 31.00 2.64
CA SER A 535 -2.31 30.88 2.55
C SER A 535 -1.64 32.13 3.16
N LYS A 536 -0.45 31.98 3.77
CA LYS A 536 0.37 33.12 4.24
C LYS A 536 0.52 34.23 3.18
N ARG A 537 0.58 33.87 1.88
CA ARG A 537 0.68 34.79 0.74
C ARG A 537 -0.58 35.63 0.51
N GLU A 538 -1.72 35.13 0.95
CA GLU A 538 -3.03 35.76 0.80
C GLU A 538 -3.29 36.72 1.97
N ILE A 539 -2.82 36.36 3.16
CA ILE A 539 -2.73 37.24 4.32
C ILE A 539 -1.77 38.40 4.01
N GLU A 540 -0.55 38.13 3.56
CA GLU A 540 0.43 39.17 3.17
C GLU A 540 -0.11 40.08 2.05
N ARG A 541 -0.80 39.54 1.04
CA ARG A 541 -1.41 40.35 -0.03
C ARG A 541 -2.52 41.28 0.48
N ILE A 542 -3.30 40.87 1.48
CA ILE A 542 -4.36 41.69 2.07
C ILE A 542 -3.75 42.73 3.01
N THR A 543 -2.75 42.37 3.81
CA THR A 543 -2.02 43.27 4.71
C THR A 543 -1.26 44.36 3.95
N LEU A 544 -0.60 43.99 2.84
CA LEU A 544 0.14 44.94 1.98
C LEU A 544 -0.79 45.89 1.21
N LYS A 545 -2.04 45.49 0.93
CA LYS A 545 -2.98 46.33 0.18
C LYS A 545 -3.75 47.34 1.01
N SER A 546 -3.86 47.17 2.33
CA SER A 546 -4.89 47.91 3.08
C SER A 546 -4.44 48.71 4.31
N GLY A 547 -3.19 48.63 4.77
CA GLY A 547 -2.62 49.57 5.75
C GLY A 547 -3.30 49.72 7.12
N ARG A 548 -4.41 49.02 7.41
CA ARG A 548 -5.10 48.99 8.71
C ARG A 548 -5.78 47.64 8.95
N ASN A 549 -5.70 47.12 10.18
CA ASN A 549 -6.30 45.85 10.57
C ASN A 549 -7.83 45.79 10.47
N ASP A 550 -8.53 46.94 10.51
CA ASP A 550 -10.00 47.00 10.47
C ASP A 550 -10.62 46.64 9.11
N SER A 551 -9.82 46.66 8.03
CA SER A 551 -10.32 46.37 6.68
C SER A 551 -10.38 44.88 6.35
N ILE A 552 -9.63 44.03 7.07
CA ILE A 552 -9.65 42.58 6.88
C ILE A 552 -11.09 42.10 7.12
N ARG A 553 -11.69 42.50 8.25
CA ARG A 553 -13.06 42.12 8.64
C ARG A 553 -14.12 42.57 7.61
N LYS A 554 -13.97 43.77 7.03
CA LYS A 554 -14.87 44.30 5.99
C LYS A 554 -14.75 43.59 4.64
N VAL A 555 -13.53 43.16 4.26
CA VAL A 555 -13.32 42.35 3.05
C VAL A 555 -13.95 40.96 3.22
N PHE A 556 -13.89 40.39 4.43
CA PHE A 556 -14.54 39.13 4.78
C PHE A 556 -16.08 39.20 4.69
N ASP A 557 -16.70 40.30 5.16
CA ASP A 557 -18.16 40.48 5.09
C ASP A 557 -18.70 40.60 3.64
N SER A 558 -17.87 41.00 2.68
CA SER A 558 -18.26 41.12 1.27
C SER A 558 -18.31 39.78 0.51
N ARG A 559 -17.68 38.71 1.04
CA ARG A 559 -17.65 37.36 0.44
C ARG A 559 -18.62 36.40 1.13
N LYS A 560 -19.85 36.86 1.39
CA LYS A 560 -20.91 36.12 2.10
C LYS A 560 -21.43 34.82 1.43
N GLY A 561 -20.74 34.28 0.43
CA GLY A 561 -21.15 33.05 -0.28
C GLY A 561 -20.17 31.88 -0.28
N THR A 562 -18.90 32.04 0.14
CA THR A 562 -17.88 31.01 -0.15
C THR A 562 -16.81 30.77 0.91
N ILE A 563 -16.79 31.52 2.02
CA ILE A 563 -15.79 31.30 3.09
C ILE A 563 -16.54 31.22 4.42
N LEU A 564 -16.68 30.00 4.94
CA LEU A 564 -17.39 29.68 6.17
C LEU A 564 -16.38 29.63 7.34
N ASP A 565 -16.14 30.76 8.01
CA ASP A 565 -15.32 30.93 9.24
C ASP A 565 -13.87 30.40 9.22
N VAL A 566 -12.89 31.30 9.12
CA VAL A 566 -11.44 30.99 9.17
C VAL A 566 -10.85 31.28 10.55
N MET A 567 -10.06 30.34 11.10
CA MET A 567 -9.26 30.54 12.32
C MET A 567 -7.77 30.66 11.99
N PHE A 568 -7.12 31.70 12.52
CA PHE A 568 -5.71 31.99 12.25
C PHE A 568 -4.79 31.28 13.26
N TRP A 569 -4.31 30.07 12.93
CA TRP A 569 -3.32 29.36 13.74
C TRP A 569 -2.01 29.12 12.97
N ASP A 570 -0.89 29.21 13.68
CA ASP A 570 0.43 28.86 13.13
C ASP A 570 0.61 27.33 13.02
N GLU A 571 1.55 26.90 12.19
CA GLU A 571 1.82 25.47 11.90
C GLU A 571 2.20 24.68 13.17
N ILE A 572 2.82 25.35 14.16
CA ILE A 572 3.24 24.73 15.43
C ILE A 572 2.03 24.46 16.33
N LYS A 573 1.11 25.42 16.46
CA LYS A 573 -0.16 25.27 17.16
C LYS A 573 -1.03 24.18 16.54
N MET A 574 -1.02 24.06 15.20
CA MET A 574 -1.68 22.94 14.53
C MET A 574 -1.05 21.59 14.90
N ALA A 575 0.28 21.47 14.86
CA ALA A 575 0.98 20.25 15.28
C ALA A 575 0.69 19.89 16.75
N GLN A 576 0.69 20.88 17.64
CA GLN A 576 0.32 20.71 19.05
C GLN A 576 -1.11 20.19 19.20
N LEU A 577 -2.07 20.72 18.43
CA LEU A 577 -3.47 20.29 18.47
C LEU A 577 -3.69 18.87 17.90
N PHE A 578 -2.84 18.41 16.97
CA PHE A 578 -2.80 17.01 16.56
C PHE A 578 -2.27 16.10 17.67
N SER A 579 -1.22 16.54 18.38
CA SER A 579 -0.62 15.76 19.47
C SER A 579 -1.51 15.67 20.73
N ALA A 580 -2.32 16.69 21.02
CA ALA A 580 -3.17 16.79 22.21
C ALA A 580 -4.05 15.55 22.44
N TYR A 581 -4.71 15.06 21.38
CA TYR A 581 -5.56 13.87 21.44
C TYR A 581 -4.76 12.61 21.77
N HIS A 582 -3.56 12.47 21.20
CA HIS A 582 -2.70 11.32 21.45
C HIS A 582 -2.12 11.33 22.87
N ILE A 583 -1.79 12.51 23.40
CA ILE A 583 -1.34 12.67 24.79
C ILE A 583 -2.40 12.11 25.76
N GLY A 584 -3.67 12.49 25.61
CA GLY A 584 -4.75 11.95 26.44
C GLY A 584 -4.97 10.45 26.26
N TYR A 585 -4.86 9.95 25.03
CA TYR A 585 -5.08 8.54 24.72
C TYR A 585 -4.03 7.60 25.35
N CYS A 586 -2.76 7.99 25.33
CA CYS A 586 -1.66 7.11 25.72
C CYS A 586 -1.52 6.90 27.22
N VAL A 587 -2.12 7.79 28.01
CA VAL A 587 -2.10 7.73 29.47
C VAL A 587 -3.08 6.66 30.01
N CYS A 588 -3.96 6.09 29.18
CA CYS A 588 -5.22 5.51 29.68
C CYS A 588 -5.36 3.98 29.65
N PHE A 589 -4.44 3.22 29.07
CA PHE A 589 -4.68 1.79 28.87
C PHE A 589 -4.73 0.97 30.20
N PRO A 590 -3.74 1.07 31.11
CA PRO A 590 -3.74 0.27 32.34
C PRO A 590 -4.75 0.76 33.39
N ILE A 591 -5.01 2.07 33.39
CA ILE A 591 -5.85 2.74 34.39
C ILE A 591 -7.32 2.31 34.20
N PHE A 592 -7.82 2.36 32.97
CA PHE A 592 -9.23 2.07 32.69
C PHE A 592 -9.59 0.59 32.68
N HIS A 593 -8.60 -0.29 32.52
CA HIS A 593 -8.81 -1.71 32.77
C HIS A 593 -9.22 -1.95 34.23
N ASN A 594 -8.44 -1.46 35.19
CA ASN A 594 -8.74 -1.61 36.62
C ASN A 594 -10.03 -0.90 37.05
N ILE A 595 -10.36 0.23 36.42
CA ILE A 595 -11.60 0.96 36.69
C ILE A 595 -12.80 0.18 36.13
N GLY A 596 -12.72 -0.36 34.91
CA GLY A 596 -13.79 -1.18 34.33
C GLY A 596 -14.13 -2.40 35.17
N ASP A 597 -13.12 -3.03 35.80
CA ASP A 597 -13.33 -4.16 36.72
C ASP A 597 -14.10 -3.77 38.00
N ARG A 598 -14.09 -2.48 38.40
CA ARG A 598 -14.78 -1.98 39.60
C ARG A 598 -16.17 -1.40 39.33
N ILE A 599 -16.33 -0.60 38.27
CA ILE A 599 -17.57 0.14 37.98
C ILE A 599 -18.45 -0.57 36.93
N GLY A 600 -17.90 -1.58 36.24
CA GLY A 600 -18.54 -2.23 35.10
C GLY A 600 -18.07 -1.62 33.78
N PRO A 601 -17.55 -2.43 32.84
CA PRO A 601 -17.02 -1.93 31.58
C PRO A 601 -18.09 -1.26 30.70
N THR A 602 -19.37 -1.64 30.79
CA THR A 602 -20.47 -0.94 30.09
C THR A 602 -20.56 0.52 30.52
N TRP A 603 -20.53 0.78 31.83
CA TRP A 603 -20.65 2.14 32.38
C TRP A 603 -19.46 3.01 32.02
N VAL A 604 -18.24 2.45 32.02
CA VAL A 604 -17.04 3.18 31.60
C VAL A 604 -17.15 3.62 30.14
N VAL A 605 -17.62 2.74 29.24
CA VAL A 605 -17.84 3.07 27.82
C VAL A 605 -18.93 4.12 27.66
N GLY A 606 -20.05 3.98 28.38
CA GLY A 606 -21.16 4.93 28.34
C GLY A 606 -20.78 6.33 28.81
N ILE A 607 -20.15 6.43 29.99
CA ILE A 607 -19.71 7.71 30.56
C ILE A 607 -18.65 8.36 29.68
N ALA A 608 -17.62 7.61 29.26
CA ALA A 608 -16.56 8.14 28.40
C ALA A 608 -17.10 8.56 27.03
N GLY A 609 -18.04 7.79 26.46
CA GLY A 609 -18.73 8.13 25.21
C GLY A 609 -19.57 9.40 25.34
N MET A 610 -20.30 9.56 26.44
CA MET A 610 -21.13 10.74 26.71
C MET A 610 -20.29 11.99 26.92
N VAL A 611 -19.22 11.92 27.71
CA VAL A 611 -18.26 13.02 27.90
C VAL A 611 -17.59 13.38 26.57
N SER A 612 -17.17 12.40 25.78
CA SER A 612 -16.60 12.61 24.44
C SER A 612 -17.58 13.33 23.50
N GLY A 613 -18.87 12.95 23.52
CA GLY A 613 -19.91 13.58 22.73
C GLY A 613 -20.20 15.03 23.13
N ILE A 614 -20.30 15.30 24.44
CA ILE A 614 -20.46 16.67 24.98
C ILE A 614 -19.26 17.55 24.59
N LEU A 615 -18.04 17.05 24.76
CA LEU A 615 -16.82 17.75 24.36
C LEU A 615 -16.75 18.02 22.86
N ASN A 616 -17.34 17.13 22.04
CA ASN A 616 -17.44 17.35 20.60
C ASN A 616 -18.38 18.53 20.30
N CYS A 617 -19.53 18.63 20.98
CA CYS A 617 -20.43 19.79 20.87
C CYS A 617 -19.81 21.09 21.42
N LEU A 618 -18.94 21.01 22.43
CA LEU A 618 -18.22 22.17 23.00
C LEU A 618 -16.99 22.57 22.19
N THR A 619 -16.55 21.74 21.24
CA THR A 619 -15.34 21.96 20.44
C THR A 619 -15.42 23.29 19.66
N PRO A 620 -16.52 23.64 18.96
CA PRO A 620 -16.61 24.92 18.29
C PRO A 620 -16.49 26.11 19.24
N ALA A 621 -17.23 26.11 20.36
CA ALA A 621 -17.17 27.18 21.36
C ALA A 621 -15.76 27.35 21.96
N SER A 622 -15.06 26.23 22.20
CA SER A 622 -13.69 26.22 22.72
C SER A 622 -12.68 26.76 21.71
N ALA A 623 -12.89 26.45 20.42
CA ALA A 623 -12.05 26.93 19.33
C ALA A 623 -12.19 28.44 19.12
N TYR A 624 -13.39 29.01 19.29
CA TYR A 624 -13.62 30.46 19.24
C TYR A 624 -13.10 31.20 20.48
N HIS A 625 -13.02 30.54 21.65
CA HIS A 625 -12.63 31.20 22.89
C HIS A 625 -11.10 31.33 23.06
N HIS A 626 -10.37 30.21 23.08
CA HIS A 626 -8.91 30.23 23.29
C HIS A 626 -8.23 28.94 22.84
N PHE A 627 -7.02 29.02 22.28
CA PHE A 627 -6.25 27.86 21.82
C PHE A 627 -6.07 26.78 22.90
N TRP A 628 -5.69 27.17 24.12
CA TRP A 628 -5.50 26.21 25.22
C TRP A 628 -6.80 25.56 25.71
N SER A 629 -7.94 26.25 25.59
CA SER A 629 -9.26 25.64 25.86
C SER A 629 -9.53 24.54 24.85
N PHE A 630 -9.28 24.80 23.57
CA PHE A 630 -9.44 23.79 22.54
C PHE A 630 -8.43 22.64 22.67
N TYR A 631 -7.19 22.93 23.02
CA TYR A 631 -6.17 21.94 23.33
C TYR A 631 -6.61 21.02 24.47
N LEU A 632 -7.13 21.58 25.57
CA LEU A 632 -7.61 20.81 26.72
C LEU A 632 -8.79 19.91 26.35
N VAL A 633 -9.78 20.42 25.62
CA VAL A 633 -10.91 19.63 25.12
C VAL A 633 -10.43 18.42 24.30
N ARG A 634 -9.36 18.59 23.53
CA ARG A 634 -8.76 17.53 22.72
C ARG A 634 -8.01 16.49 23.55
N VAL A 635 -7.30 16.91 24.59
CA VAL A 635 -6.66 15.99 25.56
C VAL A 635 -7.72 15.14 26.26
N ILE A 636 -8.78 15.76 26.79
CA ILE A 636 -9.85 15.04 27.50
C ILE A 636 -10.58 14.08 26.55
N LYS A 637 -10.83 14.49 25.30
CA LYS A 637 -11.40 13.59 24.28
C LYS A 637 -10.49 12.38 23.99
N GLY A 638 -9.17 12.61 23.96
CA GLY A 638 -8.17 11.54 23.87
C GLY A 638 -8.26 10.55 25.02
N PHE A 639 -8.41 11.07 26.25
CA PHE A 639 -8.59 10.30 27.47
C PHE A 639 -9.88 9.45 27.43
N CYS A 640 -11.01 10.05 27.05
CA CYS A 640 -12.28 9.32 26.88
C CYS A 640 -12.15 8.19 25.84
N ALA A 641 -11.51 8.45 24.70
CA ALA A 641 -11.29 7.42 23.69
C ALA A 641 -10.35 6.30 24.18
N GLY A 642 -9.35 6.65 25.00
CA GLY A 642 -8.45 5.72 25.65
C GLY A 642 -9.13 4.87 26.74
N ALA A 643 -10.22 5.36 27.33
CA ALA A 643 -11.05 4.64 28.30
C ALA A 643 -12.04 3.67 27.64
N MET A 644 -12.68 4.07 26.53
CA MET A 644 -13.72 3.27 25.88
C MET A 644 -13.17 1.94 25.31
N LEU A 645 -12.00 1.96 24.69
CA LEU A 645 -11.48 0.79 23.97
C LEU A 645 -11.12 -0.39 24.90
N PRO A 646 -10.35 -0.21 26.00
CA PRO A 646 -10.10 -1.28 26.97
C PRO A 646 -11.40 -1.83 27.59
N SER A 647 -12.37 -0.97 27.88
CA SER A 647 -13.63 -1.40 28.48
C SER A 647 -14.54 -2.15 27.49
N MET A 648 -14.57 -1.77 26.21
CA MET A 648 -15.24 -2.59 25.17
C MET A 648 -14.60 -3.98 25.06
N VAL A 649 -13.27 -4.07 25.17
CA VAL A 649 -12.55 -5.36 25.18
C VAL A 649 -12.94 -6.19 26.39
N GLN A 650 -13.13 -5.56 27.56
CA GLN A 650 -13.61 -6.23 28.76
C GLN A 650 -15.05 -6.76 28.59
N VAL A 651 -15.97 -6.00 27.98
CA VAL A 651 -17.32 -6.52 27.66
C VAL A 651 -17.22 -7.76 26.76
N LEU A 652 -16.46 -7.68 25.67
CA LEU A 652 -16.28 -8.81 24.75
C LEU A 652 -15.68 -10.04 25.45
N ARG A 653 -14.81 -9.85 26.44
CA ARG A 653 -14.24 -10.96 27.23
C ARG A 653 -15.31 -11.72 28.01
N HIS A 654 -16.32 -11.03 28.53
CA HIS A 654 -17.42 -11.62 29.31
C HIS A 654 -18.52 -12.21 28.43
N TRP A 655 -18.64 -11.76 27.18
CA TRP A 655 -19.70 -12.18 26.25
C TRP A 655 -19.27 -13.22 25.24
N VAL A 656 -17.98 -13.31 24.91
CA VAL A 656 -17.49 -14.14 23.82
C VAL A 656 -16.55 -15.24 24.34
N PRO A 657 -16.87 -16.52 24.08
CA PRO A 657 -15.98 -17.65 24.32
C PRO A 657 -14.57 -17.44 23.73
N PRO A 658 -13.49 -17.85 24.43
CA PRO A 658 -12.12 -17.63 23.97
C PRO A 658 -11.81 -18.12 22.55
N PHE A 659 -12.41 -19.24 22.11
CA PHE A 659 -12.21 -19.78 20.76
C PHE A 659 -13.00 -19.02 19.68
N GLU A 660 -14.05 -18.29 20.04
CA GLU A 660 -14.87 -17.48 19.10
C GLU A 660 -14.45 -16.01 19.03
N ARG A 661 -13.59 -15.55 19.94
CA ARG A 661 -13.11 -14.15 19.97
C ARG A 661 -12.45 -13.73 18.65
N ASN A 662 -11.83 -14.66 17.94
CA ASN A 662 -11.24 -14.41 16.62
C ASN A 662 -12.31 -14.18 15.53
N HIS A 663 -13.49 -14.79 15.65
CA HIS A 663 -14.62 -14.53 14.75
C HIS A 663 -15.30 -13.18 15.07
N PHE A 664 -15.39 -12.84 16.36
CA PHE A 664 -15.91 -11.55 16.82
C PHE A 664 -14.94 -10.37 16.66
N MET A 665 -13.69 -10.61 16.23
CA MET A 665 -12.77 -9.52 15.89
C MET A 665 -13.31 -8.61 14.76
N TRP A 666 -14.24 -9.09 13.93
CA TRP A 666 -14.95 -8.24 12.97
C TRP A 666 -15.82 -7.15 13.63
N ALA A 667 -16.26 -7.35 14.88
CA ALA A 667 -16.94 -6.29 15.64
C ALA A 667 -16.01 -5.10 15.95
N TYR A 668 -14.69 -5.33 16.07
CA TYR A 668 -13.69 -4.23 16.10
C TYR A 668 -13.62 -3.48 14.77
N CYS A 669 -13.99 -4.13 13.66
CA CYS A 669 -14.08 -3.48 12.36
C CYS A 669 -15.17 -2.40 12.35
N GLY A 670 -16.21 -2.52 13.19
CA GLY A 670 -17.23 -1.48 13.40
C GLY A 670 -16.65 -0.14 13.90
N ILE A 671 -15.56 -0.19 14.65
CA ILE A 671 -14.83 1.00 15.11
C ILE A 671 -14.11 1.69 13.94
N THR A 672 -13.49 0.93 13.05
CA THR A 672 -12.87 1.46 11.82
C THR A 672 -13.90 1.89 10.78
N THR A 673 -15.02 1.18 10.66
CA THR A 673 -16.17 1.56 9.82
C THR A 673 -16.82 2.84 10.33
N GLY A 674 -16.96 3.00 11.64
CA GLY A 674 -17.41 4.24 12.29
C GLY A 674 -16.48 5.43 12.01
N THR A 675 -15.16 5.21 11.98
CA THR A 675 -14.23 6.27 11.57
C THR A 675 -14.39 6.64 10.09
N CYS A 676 -14.61 5.65 9.21
CA CYS A 676 -14.84 5.89 7.78
C CYS A 676 -16.18 6.60 7.51
N SER A 677 -17.26 6.21 8.19
CA SER A 677 -18.56 6.87 8.08
C SER A 677 -18.53 8.30 8.63
N THR A 678 -17.77 8.55 9.70
CA THR A 678 -17.59 9.91 10.22
C THR A 678 -16.92 10.82 9.20
N PHE A 679 -15.95 10.34 8.42
CA PHE A 679 -15.35 11.13 7.33
C PHE A 679 -16.37 11.50 6.26
N LEU A 680 -17.22 10.55 5.84
CA LEU A 680 -18.24 10.78 4.83
C LEU A 680 -19.32 11.74 5.34
N ILE A 681 -19.72 11.61 6.61
CA ILE A 681 -20.69 12.51 7.26
C ILE A 681 -20.10 13.91 7.40
N CYS A 682 -18.86 14.07 7.88
CA CYS A 682 -18.21 15.37 7.99
C CYS A 682 -18.01 16.01 6.61
N ALA A 683 -17.58 15.26 5.59
CA ALA A 683 -17.43 15.76 4.23
C ALA A 683 -18.77 16.19 3.61
N ALA A 684 -19.83 15.41 3.81
CA ALA A 684 -21.18 15.77 3.35
C ALA A 684 -21.73 16.99 4.09
N VAL A 685 -21.59 17.07 5.42
CA VAL A 685 -22.05 18.21 6.22
C VAL A 685 -21.26 19.48 5.86
N HIS A 686 -19.97 19.39 5.58
CA HIS A 686 -19.16 20.54 5.15
C HIS A 686 -19.52 21.05 3.76
N PHE A 687 -19.96 20.17 2.86
CA PHE A 687 -20.41 20.59 1.55
C PHE A 687 -21.67 21.48 1.62
N TYR A 688 -22.52 21.29 2.65
CA TYR A 688 -23.80 22.00 2.79
C TYR A 688 -23.87 22.98 3.98
N SER A 689 -22.89 23.01 4.89
CA SER A 689 -22.97 23.76 6.16
C SER A 689 -21.59 24.15 6.72
N ARG A 690 -21.58 25.06 7.71
CA ARG A 690 -20.33 25.50 8.40
C ARG A 690 -19.67 24.35 9.17
N TRP A 691 -18.34 24.39 9.29
CA TRP A 691 -17.57 23.40 10.05
C TRP A 691 -18.05 23.12 11.49
N PRO A 692 -18.64 24.06 12.28
CA PRO A 692 -19.18 23.76 13.61
C PRO A 692 -20.33 22.75 13.59
N VAL A 693 -21.11 22.72 12.49
CA VAL A 693 -22.28 21.85 12.35
C VAL A 693 -21.87 20.38 12.38
N GLY A 694 -20.74 20.03 11.76
CA GLY A 694 -20.21 18.67 11.82
C GLY A 694 -19.87 18.22 13.26
N PHE A 695 -19.34 19.13 14.09
CA PHE A 695 -19.08 18.84 15.50
C PHE A 695 -20.36 18.62 16.31
N TYR A 696 -21.41 19.40 16.07
CA TYR A 696 -22.71 19.22 16.72
C TYR A 696 -23.39 17.92 16.30
N VAL A 697 -23.39 17.59 15.01
CA VAL A 697 -23.98 16.35 14.47
C VAL A 697 -23.24 15.13 15.03
N CYS A 698 -21.92 15.07 14.88
CA CYS A 698 -21.13 13.94 15.39
C CYS A 698 -21.18 13.84 16.92
N GLY A 699 -21.20 14.98 17.63
CA GLY A 699 -21.32 14.99 19.10
C GLY A 699 -22.67 14.46 19.58
N THR A 700 -23.76 14.89 18.95
CA THR A 700 -25.12 14.43 19.26
C THR A 700 -25.29 12.94 18.96
N MET A 701 -24.79 12.47 17.80
CA MET A 701 -24.80 11.03 17.48
C MET A 701 -24.01 10.21 18.50
N GLN A 702 -22.86 10.72 18.95
CA GLN A 702 -22.05 10.03 19.97
C GLN A 702 -22.77 9.97 21.32
N ILE A 703 -23.49 11.03 21.72
CA ILE A 703 -24.31 11.05 22.94
C ILE A 703 -25.43 10.00 22.83
N LEU A 704 -26.19 10.02 21.72
CA LEU A 704 -27.28 9.07 21.49
C LEU A 704 -26.78 7.62 21.48
N TRP A 705 -25.64 7.36 20.83
CA TRP A 705 -25.01 6.05 20.83
C TRP A 705 -24.56 5.62 22.23
N SER A 706 -24.03 6.54 23.03
CA SER A 706 -23.58 6.24 24.41
C SER A 706 -24.75 5.95 25.34
N ILE A 707 -25.88 6.64 25.15
CA ILE A 707 -27.13 6.35 25.86
C ILE A 707 -27.64 4.96 25.45
N ALA A 708 -27.75 4.70 24.14
CA ALA A 708 -28.18 3.40 23.63
C ALA A 708 -27.29 2.27 24.15
N TRP A 709 -25.96 2.46 24.17
CA TRP A 709 -25.00 1.49 24.70
C TRP A 709 -25.30 1.09 26.14
N VAL A 710 -25.51 2.05 27.04
CA VAL A 710 -25.78 1.76 28.47
C VAL A 710 -27.06 0.96 28.67
N PHE A 711 -28.07 1.15 27.83
CA PHE A 711 -29.34 0.42 27.91
C PHE A 711 -29.34 -0.93 27.18
N THR A 712 -28.48 -1.11 26.17
CA THR A 712 -28.48 -2.31 25.32
C THR A 712 -27.41 -3.32 25.69
N VAL A 713 -26.29 -2.87 26.26
CA VAL A 713 -25.14 -3.72 26.56
C VAL A 713 -25.04 -3.94 28.06
N SER A 714 -25.10 -5.18 28.52
CA SER A 714 -24.84 -5.49 29.93
C SER A 714 -23.42 -6.03 30.13
N ASP A 715 -22.88 -5.86 31.34
CA ASP A 715 -21.49 -6.24 31.64
C ASP A 715 -21.24 -7.75 31.52
N SER A 716 -22.27 -8.57 31.73
CA SER A 716 -22.19 -10.03 31.65
C SER A 716 -23.50 -10.65 31.15
N PRO A 717 -23.43 -11.84 30.52
CA PRO A 717 -24.62 -12.55 30.03
C PRO A 717 -25.69 -12.77 31.10
N ARG A 718 -25.28 -13.03 32.34
CA ARG A 718 -26.18 -13.24 33.50
C ARG A 718 -27.04 -12.02 33.85
N LYS A 719 -26.61 -10.82 33.46
CA LYS A 719 -27.31 -9.56 33.73
C LYS A 719 -28.19 -9.13 32.54
N HIS A 720 -28.20 -9.88 31.44
CA HIS A 720 -28.93 -9.52 30.23
C HIS A 720 -30.39 -9.99 30.31
N PRO A 721 -31.39 -9.11 30.11
CA PRO A 721 -32.80 -9.44 30.32
C PRO A 721 -33.40 -10.37 29.25
N CYS A 722 -32.76 -10.50 28.07
CA CYS A 722 -33.32 -11.21 26.92
C CYS A 722 -32.54 -12.46 26.49
N ILE A 723 -31.66 -13.01 27.34
CA ILE A 723 -30.92 -14.24 27.00
C ILE A 723 -31.73 -15.48 27.39
N SER A 724 -31.73 -16.52 26.55
CA SER A 724 -32.41 -17.78 26.88
C SER A 724 -31.60 -18.59 27.91
N ASP A 725 -32.27 -19.45 28.67
CA ASP A 725 -31.59 -20.30 29.67
C ASP A 725 -30.57 -21.24 29.02
N GLU A 726 -30.85 -21.75 27.82
CA GLU A 726 -29.94 -22.59 27.03
C GLU A 726 -28.68 -21.81 26.57
N GLU A 727 -28.84 -20.57 26.11
CA GLU A 727 -27.72 -19.70 25.72
C GLU A 727 -26.88 -19.32 26.93
N LEU A 728 -27.53 -19.04 28.06
CA LEU A 728 -26.84 -18.69 29.30
C LEU A 728 -26.05 -19.89 29.85
N GLU A 729 -26.59 -21.10 29.76
CA GLU A 729 -25.91 -22.34 30.12
C GLU A 729 -24.71 -22.61 29.21
N TYR A 730 -24.88 -22.46 27.88
CA TYR A 730 -23.77 -22.54 26.93
C TYR A 730 -22.66 -21.54 27.28
N LEU A 731 -23.00 -20.26 27.48
CA LEU A 731 -22.00 -19.23 27.79
C LEU A 731 -21.33 -19.49 29.15
N ASN A 732 -22.07 -19.95 30.17
CA ASN A 732 -21.47 -20.33 31.45
C ASN A 732 -20.49 -21.50 31.28
N ASN A 733 -20.89 -22.60 30.62
CA ASN A 733 -20.02 -23.76 30.43
C ASN A 733 -18.76 -23.43 29.61
N THR A 734 -18.91 -22.52 28.65
CA THR A 734 -17.86 -22.21 27.69
C THR A 734 -16.91 -21.11 28.19
N ILE A 735 -17.43 -20.12 28.93
CA ILE A 735 -16.64 -19.00 29.48
C ILE A 735 -16.12 -19.33 30.88
N CYS A 736 -16.89 -20.01 31.75
CA CYS A 736 -16.45 -20.35 33.10
C CYS A 736 -15.33 -21.40 33.10
N ASN A 737 -15.26 -22.33 32.13
CA ASN A 737 -14.17 -23.33 32.05
C ASN A 737 -12.76 -22.72 31.93
N VAL A 738 -12.64 -21.43 31.59
CA VAL A 738 -11.35 -20.71 31.58
C VAL A 738 -11.09 -19.91 32.87
N PHE A 739 -12.13 -19.66 33.69
CA PHE A 739 -12.01 -19.01 34.99
C PHE A 739 -12.04 -19.98 36.18
N THR A 740 -12.43 -21.25 36.00
CA THR A 740 -12.34 -22.31 37.03
C THR A 740 -10.92 -22.81 37.30
N ILE A 741 -9.89 -22.29 36.63
CA ILE A 741 -8.48 -22.55 37.02
C ILE A 741 -8.11 -21.82 38.34
N LYS A 742 -9.06 -21.15 39.02
CA LYS A 742 -8.80 -20.52 40.33
C LYS A 742 -9.82 -20.79 41.44
N ILE A 743 -10.60 -21.86 41.35
CA ILE A 743 -11.27 -22.42 42.52
C ILE A 743 -11.08 -23.93 42.49
N SER A 744 -9.95 -24.39 43.00
CA SER A 744 -9.87 -25.76 43.51
C SER A 744 -10.80 -25.84 44.71
N TYR A 745 -12.03 -26.31 44.51
CA TYR A 745 -12.78 -26.86 45.63
C TYR A 745 -12.28 -28.28 45.82
N ASN A 746 -11.57 -28.46 46.93
CA ASN A 746 -10.92 -29.68 47.36
C ASN A 746 -11.96 -30.79 47.51
N PRO A 747 -11.81 -31.96 46.88
CA PRO A 747 -12.58 -33.13 47.29
C PRO A 747 -12.02 -33.64 48.62
N ILE A 748 -12.88 -34.30 49.41
CA ILE A 748 -12.58 -35.11 50.61
C ILE A 748 -12.79 -34.38 51.96
N THR A 749 -14.00 -34.47 52.54
CA THR A 749 -14.31 -35.40 53.65
C THR A 749 -15.72 -35.20 54.21
N LYS A 750 -16.38 -36.35 54.47
CA LYS A 750 -17.69 -36.61 55.11
C LYS A 750 -18.95 -36.40 54.29
#